data_AF-A0AA40CAD5-F1
#
_entry.id   AF-A0AA40CAD5-F1
#
_cell.length_a   1.000
_cell.length_b   1.000
_cell.length_c   1.000
_cell.angle_alpha   90.00
_cell.angle_beta   90.00
_cell.angle_gamma   90.00
#
_symmetry.space_group_name_H-M   'P 1'
#
loop_
_entity.id
_entity.type
_entity.pdbx_description
1 polymer ?
#
loop_
_entity_poly.entity_id
_entity_poly.type
_entity_poly.pdbx_seq_one_letter_code
_entity_poly.pdbx_strand_id
1 'polypeptide(L)'
;MICTPFYSIKPVDFILNGTKARSIFPALQDTHASSWKMESVSASDILAAHHASYKNEDLLYSYEVRGQWMAGLLIACIILSLLHMLTVPWNGILPCSPVTAAGIASIISNSPGLISKLQLAGAADEVHFSKLFQDAKFKSDVVIHSAFGQSIFMIQDNEGEVSDKNRGISQARCKNSYPGVLRPALRSTLCLVLVMSLATLELLLHKSTEENGIGNVGSDDAYIHYTWTTIPALVLGLVGMVNSSVDSSTRCLAPYIALKKKAVGAELFATFDFLDISTIRAIYKEIKVGDARALATTLALLGANWFTIFSASLFQERSIPTVLSVTLQADQSFSTYTDRDFKDSTTTSSLLLNANLSFPKLTYEDLAFPHYTIMSNLASETAFKATSTISIKSTVPALRANFNCRAYDSTKISTKITLNYTIADIYPYYDTPCPNPLTVKIDDEVPTISYRTILYFGVIFCTNPNATYFGGYKPIFGYSSHIFIWGRINYQLDPIVRHVAAASCNITMETVDIETTFLNITDLRLDPRNPPKPLEHTVRQSTRVVIGSQASYSYLDLAVLDTGSQSLDPFFASLTTSPWALPIQRLGGNGDDDGNDTNASIASSFTENDEAVLSAIKFHSGIMWAQIASSLLIPADQTNTTFTKPQPGENDAQRRYNATMTDSAGRRRVIQDAVSTRVLEALLLFVLAMVLLSWVVIGDMAVLASSPTSIAAVGALVAGGNLIDMIKDGKTLDEQGKGMKFWLGWGRVGDEENENGASRFGIFAIREEDMDIREEDMETGGEDGENGLLDKGKVGGMQVGWRRRLFGQG
;
A
#
# COMPACT_ATOMS: atom_id res chain seq x y z
N MET A 1 7.63 -27.15 1.40
CA MET A 1 8.00 -28.48 0.89
C MET A 1 9.45 -28.76 1.31
N ILE A 2 9.65 -29.36 2.49
CA ILE A 2 10.92 -29.99 2.90
C ILE A 2 10.48 -31.24 3.68
N CYS A 3 10.74 -32.43 3.15
CA CYS A 3 10.51 -33.69 3.86
C CYS A 3 11.84 -34.42 4.01
N THR A 4 12.27 -34.61 5.25
CA THR A 4 13.20 -35.65 5.70
C THR A 4 12.67 -36.26 7.00
N PRO A 5 13.01 -37.52 7.32
CA PRO A 5 12.16 -38.39 8.11
C PRO A 5 12.42 -38.35 9.61
N PHE A 6 11.34 -38.61 10.36
CA PHE A 6 11.23 -39.14 11.73
C PHE A 6 12.43 -39.02 12.69
N TYR A 7 12.31 -38.12 13.66
CA TYR A 7 12.78 -38.34 15.03
C TYR A 7 11.66 -37.97 16.01
N SER A 8 11.37 -38.90 16.93
CA SER A 8 10.40 -38.79 18.01
C SER A 8 10.90 -37.82 19.08
N ILE A 9 10.20 -36.71 19.31
CA ILE A 9 10.38 -35.84 20.47
C ILE A 9 9.02 -35.69 21.15
N LYS A 10 8.97 -36.03 22.45
CA LYS A 10 7.79 -35.91 23.33
C LYS A 10 7.32 -34.45 23.44
N PRO A 11 6.02 -34.20 23.63
CA PRO A 11 5.48 -32.84 23.71
C PRO A 11 5.99 -32.13 24.98
N VAL A 12 6.49 -30.90 24.81
CA VAL A 12 6.61 -29.91 25.87
C VAL A 12 5.43 -28.97 25.71
N ASP A 13 4.62 -28.87 26.76
CA ASP A 13 3.46 -27.99 26.84
C ASP A 13 3.87 -26.52 26.69
N PHE A 14 3.35 -25.84 25.67
CA PHE A 14 3.23 -24.39 25.65
C PHE A 14 1.77 -24.03 25.92
N ILE A 15 1.53 -23.51 27.12
CA ILE A 15 0.27 -22.92 27.53
C ILE A 15 0.08 -21.62 26.73
N LEU A 16 -0.79 -21.66 25.73
CA LEU A 16 -1.43 -20.48 25.16
C LEU A 16 -2.91 -20.51 25.55
N ASN A 17 -3.25 -19.57 26.43
CA ASN A 17 -4.58 -19.30 26.95
C ASN A 17 -5.60 -19.10 25.81
N GLY A 18 -6.81 -19.62 26.02
CA GLY A 18 -7.89 -19.71 25.04
C GLY A 18 -8.41 -18.36 24.52
N THR A 19 -9.13 -18.30 23.41
CA THR A 19 -10.36 -19.08 23.19
C THR A 19 -10.79 -19.11 21.71
N LYS A 20 -11.02 -20.33 21.23
CA LYS A 20 -11.98 -20.84 20.22
C LYS A 20 -12.23 -20.08 18.91
N ALA A 21 -11.57 -20.59 17.88
CA ALA A 21 -12.10 -20.71 16.51
C ALA A 21 -13.31 -21.67 16.47
N ARG A 22 -14.53 -21.14 16.26
CA ARG A 22 -15.70 -21.95 15.86
C ARG A 22 -16.82 -21.08 15.26
N SER A 23 -16.69 -20.60 14.01
CA SER A 23 -17.84 -20.05 13.25
C SER A 23 -17.62 -19.75 11.76
N ILE A 24 -16.61 -20.28 11.06
CA ILE A 24 -16.33 -19.85 9.67
C ILE A 24 -17.28 -20.47 8.61
N PHE A 25 -18.08 -21.49 8.95
CA PHE A 25 -18.92 -22.18 7.96
C PHE A 25 -20.40 -21.76 7.82
N PRO A 26 -21.11 -21.14 8.80
CA PRO A 26 -22.48 -20.67 8.56
C PRO A 26 -22.57 -19.28 7.92
N ALA A 27 -21.53 -18.44 8.00
CA ALA A 27 -21.57 -17.04 7.53
C ALA A 27 -21.62 -16.87 5.99
N LEU A 28 -21.39 -17.95 5.24
CA LEU A 28 -21.48 -17.97 3.77
C LEU A 28 -22.92 -18.13 3.25
N GLN A 29 -23.88 -18.47 4.11
CA GLN A 29 -25.28 -18.68 3.68
C GLN A 29 -26.20 -17.49 3.98
N ASP A 30 -25.83 -16.61 4.92
CA ASP A 30 -26.65 -15.44 5.31
C ASP A 30 -26.40 -14.19 4.44
N THR A 31 -25.32 -14.14 3.66
CA THR A 31 -25.01 -12.99 2.79
C THR A 31 -25.88 -12.92 1.52
N HIS A 32 -26.65 -13.97 1.21
CA HIS A 32 -27.57 -13.98 0.06
C HIS A 32 -29.04 -13.65 0.42
N ALA A 33 -29.38 -13.47 1.71
CA ALA A 33 -30.77 -13.30 2.15
C ALA A 33 -31.16 -11.87 2.60
N SER A 34 -30.24 -10.90 2.64
CA SER A 34 -30.52 -9.54 3.14
C SER A 34 -30.90 -8.50 2.07
N SER A 35 -31.12 -8.91 0.80
CA SER A 35 -31.45 -7.96 -0.28
C SER A 35 -32.91 -7.50 -0.34
N TRP A 36 -33.82 -8.04 0.49
CA TRP A 36 -35.22 -7.58 0.49
C TRP A 36 -35.84 -7.62 1.89
N LYS A 37 -35.61 -6.58 2.67
CA LYS A 37 -36.54 -6.16 3.74
C LYS A 37 -36.48 -4.65 3.93
N MET A 38 -37.35 -3.96 3.20
CA MET A 38 -37.82 -2.62 3.55
C MET A 38 -38.66 -2.77 4.83
N GLU A 39 -38.15 -2.29 5.96
CA GLU A 39 -38.96 -2.09 7.16
C GLU A 39 -38.49 -0.82 7.87
N SER A 40 -39.47 -0.02 8.27
CA SER A 40 -39.43 1.41 8.61
C SER A 40 -38.31 1.84 9.56
N VAL A 41 -37.49 2.80 9.12
CA VAL A 41 -36.53 3.52 9.97
C VAL A 41 -37.26 4.64 10.71
N SER A 42 -37.12 4.64 12.04
CA SER A 42 -37.66 5.68 12.93
C SER A 42 -36.78 6.93 12.94
N ALA A 43 -37.39 8.10 13.14
CA ALA A 43 -36.74 9.42 13.04
C ALA A 43 -35.58 9.67 14.03
N SER A 44 -35.37 8.82 15.03
CA SER A 44 -34.24 8.92 15.96
C SER A 44 -32.92 8.42 15.39
N ASP A 45 -32.95 7.50 14.41
CA ASP A 45 -31.72 6.94 13.82
C ASP A 45 -31.11 7.86 12.76
N ILE A 46 -31.90 8.80 12.23
CA ILE A 46 -31.46 9.80 11.26
C ILE A 46 -30.59 10.88 11.93
N LEU A 47 -30.76 11.14 13.24
CA LEU A 47 -29.95 12.13 13.97
C LEU A 47 -28.56 11.61 14.37
N ALA A 48 -28.41 10.31 14.59
CA ALA A 48 -27.12 9.73 15.00
C ALA A 48 -26.14 9.56 13.81
N ALA A 49 -26.64 9.48 12.58
CA ALA A 49 -25.82 9.28 11.39
C ALA A 49 -25.10 10.55 10.89
N HIS A 50 -25.49 11.74 11.36
CA HIS A 50 -24.89 13.00 10.89
C HIS A 50 -23.59 13.42 11.61
N HIS A 51 -23.15 12.68 12.63
CA HIS A 51 -22.01 13.04 13.49
C HIS A 51 -20.94 11.93 13.63
N ALA A 52 -20.72 11.13 12.57
CA ALA A 52 -19.52 10.30 12.52
C ALA A 52 -18.33 11.12 11.98
N SER A 53 -17.40 11.45 12.87
CA SER A 53 -16.08 11.97 12.49
C SER A 53 -15.36 10.91 11.66
N TYR A 54 -15.22 11.14 10.35
CA TYR A 54 -14.40 10.32 9.48
C TYR A 54 -12.93 10.54 9.85
N LYS A 55 -12.43 9.68 10.73
CA LYS A 55 -11.00 9.43 10.86
C LYS A 55 -10.58 8.68 9.60
N ASN A 56 -9.94 9.37 8.65
CA ASN A 56 -9.25 8.72 7.55
C ASN A 56 -8.07 7.95 8.14
N GLU A 57 -8.32 6.72 8.54
CA GLU A 57 -7.27 5.73 8.65
C GLU A 57 -6.98 5.25 7.22
N ASP A 58 -5.71 5.30 6.81
CA ASP A 58 -5.24 4.73 5.55
C ASP A 58 -5.37 3.20 5.64
N LEU A 59 -6.60 2.70 5.55
CA LEU A 59 -6.91 1.28 5.52
C LEU A 59 -6.58 0.75 4.13
N LEU A 60 -5.80 -0.33 4.09
CA LEU A 60 -5.42 -0.99 2.85
C LEU A 60 -6.64 -1.75 2.29
N TYR A 61 -7.44 -1.08 1.46
CA TYR A 61 -8.57 -1.71 0.75
C TYR A 61 -8.03 -2.61 -0.37
N SER A 62 -7.85 -3.89 -0.06
CA SER A 62 -7.68 -4.92 -1.09
C SER A 62 -9.02 -5.10 -1.83
N TYR A 63 -9.06 -4.75 -3.12
CA TYR A 63 -10.22 -5.04 -3.97
C TYR A 63 -10.60 -6.52 -3.89
N GLU A 64 -11.77 -6.82 -3.31
CA GLU A 64 -12.23 -8.18 -2.97
C GLU A 64 -12.17 -9.14 -4.16
N VAL A 65 -12.48 -8.63 -5.36
CA VAL A 65 -12.50 -9.41 -6.60
C VAL A 65 -11.12 -9.98 -6.94
N ARG A 66 -10.03 -9.21 -6.79
CA ARG A 66 -8.68 -9.67 -7.16
C ARG A 66 -8.19 -10.77 -6.21
N GLY A 67 -8.47 -10.62 -4.91
CA GLY A 67 -8.16 -11.62 -3.90
C GLY A 67 -8.90 -12.94 -4.14
N GLN A 68 -10.18 -12.86 -4.51
CA GLN A 68 -11.01 -14.02 -4.82
C GLN A 68 -10.51 -14.81 -6.04
N TRP A 69 -10.09 -14.13 -7.12
CA TRP A 69 -9.49 -14.80 -8.29
C TRP A 69 -8.20 -15.54 -7.95
N MET A 70 -7.31 -14.93 -7.16
CA MET A 70 -6.07 -15.57 -6.71
C MET A 70 -6.36 -16.81 -5.86
N ALA A 71 -7.32 -16.72 -4.93
CA ALA A 71 -7.76 -17.86 -4.13
C ALA A 71 -8.36 -18.98 -5.01
N GLY A 72 -9.19 -18.62 -6.00
CA GLY A 72 -9.78 -19.56 -6.94
C GLY A 72 -8.73 -20.31 -7.77
N LEU A 73 -7.73 -19.61 -8.31
CA LEU A 73 -6.62 -20.23 -9.05
C LEU A 73 -5.78 -21.15 -8.16
N LEU A 74 -5.51 -20.76 -6.91
CA LEU A 74 -4.81 -21.61 -5.95
C LEU A 74 -5.61 -22.88 -5.64
N ILE A 75 -6.91 -22.77 -5.41
CA ILE A 75 -7.79 -23.92 -5.20
C ILE A 75 -7.78 -24.84 -6.43
N ALA A 76 -7.86 -24.29 -7.65
CA ALA A 76 -7.77 -25.06 -8.87
C ALA A 76 -6.43 -25.81 -8.98
N CYS A 77 -5.30 -25.15 -8.67
CA CYS A 77 -3.98 -25.78 -8.63
C CYS A 77 -3.91 -26.91 -7.58
N ILE A 78 -4.52 -26.73 -6.40
CA ILE A 78 -4.59 -27.76 -5.35
C ILE A 78 -5.44 -28.94 -5.85
N ILE A 79 -6.60 -28.69 -6.46
CA ILE A 79 -7.48 -29.73 -7.00
C ILE A 79 -6.76 -30.51 -8.10
N LEU A 80 -6.09 -29.83 -9.04
CA LEU A 80 -5.31 -30.49 -10.10
C LEU A 80 -4.16 -31.32 -9.51
N SER A 81 -3.50 -30.82 -8.47
CA SER A 81 -2.43 -31.56 -7.78
C SER A 81 -2.96 -32.78 -7.02
N LEU A 82 -4.12 -32.65 -6.37
CA LEU A 82 -4.81 -33.76 -5.71
C LEU A 82 -5.29 -34.79 -6.74
N LEU A 83 -5.89 -34.35 -7.84
CA LEU A 83 -6.29 -35.20 -8.95
C LEU A 83 -5.07 -35.95 -9.49
N HIS A 84 -3.95 -35.27 -9.69
CA HIS A 84 -2.70 -35.88 -10.11
C HIS A 84 -2.25 -36.96 -9.10
N MET A 85 -2.24 -36.68 -7.80
CA MET A 85 -1.90 -37.67 -6.77
C MET A 85 -2.88 -38.86 -6.70
N LEU A 86 -4.16 -38.65 -7.04
CA LEU A 86 -5.17 -39.72 -7.07
C LEU A 86 -5.10 -40.56 -8.35
N THR A 87 -4.73 -39.95 -9.49
CA THR A 87 -4.59 -40.65 -10.78
C THR A 87 -3.26 -41.38 -10.93
N VAL A 88 -2.21 -40.93 -10.24
CA VAL A 88 -0.90 -41.59 -10.30
C VAL A 88 -0.99 -42.91 -9.53
N PRO A 89 -0.67 -44.05 -10.18
CA PRO A 89 -0.72 -45.35 -9.52
C PRO A 89 0.29 -45.40 -8.37
N TRP A 90 -0.18 -45.82 -7.19
CA TRP A 90 0.62 -45.88 -5.96
C TRP A 90 1.64 -47.01 -5.96
N ASN A 91 1.43 -48.02 -6.81
CA ASN A 91 2.34 -49.15 -6.96
C ASN A 91 3.23 -48.92 -8.19
N GLY A 92 4.54 -49.07 -8.02
CA GLY A 92 5.50 -48.98 -9.13
C GLY A 92 5.19 -50.03 -10.20
N ILE A 93 5.12 -49.59 -11.46
CA ILE A 93 4.79 -50.44 -12.63
C ILE A 93 6.04 -51.14 -13.19
N LEU A 94 7.21 -50.52 -13.05
CA LEU A 94 8.48 -51.03 -13.57
C LEU A 94 9.43 -51.51 -12.46
N PRO A 95 10.26 -52.53 -12.74
CA PRO A 95 11.22 -53.06 -11.76
C PRO A 95 12.38 -52.10 -11.48
N CYS A 96 12.70 -51.18 -12.41
CA CYS A 96 13.79 -50.20 -12.32
C CYS A 96 13.36 -48.87 -12.95
N SER A 97 14.07 -47.77 -12.64
CA SER A 97 13.74 -46.44 -13.17
C SER A 97 14.05 -46.36 -14.69
N PRO A 98 13.07 -45.98 -15.54
CA PRO A 98 13.29 -45.87 -16.98
C PRO A 98 14.07 -44.60 -17.38
N VAL A 99 14.40 -43.73 -16.43
CA VAL A 99 15.09 -42.45 -16.68
C VAL A 99 16.60 -42.63 -16.78
N THR A 100 17.15 -43.72 -16.24
CA THR A 100 18.58 -44.02 -16.30
C THR A 100 18.89 -44.99 -17.44
N ALA A 101 20.03 -44.80 -18.12
CA ALA A 101 20.48 -45.72 -19.16
C ALA A 101 20.67 -47.15 -18.62
N ALA A 102 21.16 -47.31 -17.39
CA ALA A 102 21.28 -48.59 -16.71
C ALA A 102 19.91 -49.25 -16.42
N GLY A 103 18.92 -48.45 -16.00
CA GLY A 103 17.55 -48.95 -15.78
C GLY A 103 16.89 -49.42 -17.08
N ILE A 104 17.03 -48.66 -18.16
CA ILE A 104 16.58 -49.09 -19.51
C ILE A 104 17.31 -50.37 -19.94
N ALA A 105 18.61 -50.47 -19.69
CA ALA A 105 19.39 -51.67 -20.00
C ALA A 105 18.87 -52.91 -19.26
N SER A 106 18.55 -52.78 -17.97
CA SER A 106 17.95 -53.85 -17.17
C SER A 106 16.53 -54.23 -17.61
N ILE A 107 15.76 -53.28 -18.14
CA ILE A 107 14.40 -53.54 -18.66
C ILE A 107 14.45 -54.30 -19.99
N ILE A 108 15.40 -53.95 -20.86
CA ILE A 108 15.48 -54.50 -22.22
C ILE A 108 16.30 -55.80 -22.27
N SER A 109 17.20 -56.06 -21.33
CA SER A 109 18.15 -57.18 -21.34
C SER A 109 17.53 -58.56 -21.60
N ASN A 110 16.33 -58.79 -21.10
CA ASN A 110 15.58 -60.04 -21.22
C ASN A 110 14.64 -60.11 -22.43
N SER A 111 14.70 -59.14 -23.34
CA SER A 111 13.80 -58.99 -24.51
C SER A 111 14.54 -59.18 -25.84
N PRO A 112 14.86 -60.42 -26.27
CA PRO A 112 15.75 -60.67 -27.42
C PRO A 112 15.19 -60.16 -28.75
N GLY A 113 13.87 -60.20 -28.95
CA GLY A 113 13.22 -59.69 -30.17
C GLY A 113 13.28 -58.17 -30.31
N LEU A 114 13.32 -57.43 -29.19
CA LEU A 114 13.48 -55.98 -29.19
C LEU A 114 14.95 -55.60 -29.36
N ILE A 115 15.86 -56.31 -28.68
CA ILE A 115 17.31 -56.09 -28.78
C ILE A 115 17.78 -56.26 -30.23
N SER A 116 17.37 -57.32 -30.93
CA SER A 116 17.82 -57.59 -32.31
C SER A 116 17.42 -56.47 -33.28
N LYS A 117 16.27 -55.83 -33.09
CA LYS A 117 15.83 -54.67 -33.86
C LYS A 117 16.63 -53.40 -33.52
N LEU A 118 17.03 -53.23 -32.26
CA LEU A 118 17.69 -52.02 -31.76
C LEU A 118 19.23 -52.01 -31.90
N GLN A 119 19.89 -53.17 -31.98
CA GLN A 119 21.35 -53.32 -32.00
C GLN A 119 22.09 -52.50 -33.08
N LEU A 120 21.43 -52.17 -34.19
CA LEU A 120 21.99 -51.42 -35.33
C LEU A 120 21.39 -50.01 -35.48
N ALA A 121 20.61 -49.56 -34.50
CA ALA A 121 19.89 -48.28 -34.54
C ALA A 121 20.47 -47.20 -33.60
N GLY A 122 21.64 -47.43 -32.98
CA GLY A 122 22.21 -46.50 -31.99
C GLY A 122 22.53 -45.10 -32.51
N ALA A 123 22.78 -44.95 -33.83
CA ALA A 123 23.00 -43.67 -34.50
C ALA A 123 21.81 -43.26 -35.41
N ALA A 124 20.64 -43.87 -35.22
CA ALA A 124 19.44 -43.59 -36.00
C ALA A 124 18.71 -42.34 -35.48
N ASP A 125 18.02 -41.64 -36.39
CA ASP A 125 17.12 -40.54 -36.07
C ASP A 125 15.69 -41.04 -35.79
N GLU A 126 14.83 -40.12 -35.35
CA GLU A 126 13.43 -40.41 -35.02
C GLU A 126 12.62 -40.90 -36.23
N VAL A 127 12.96 -40.45 -37.44
CA VAL A 127 12.32 -40.90 -38.69
C VAL A 127 12.65 -42.36 -38.95
N HIS A 128 13.89 -42.78 -38.73
CA HIS A 128 14.29 -44.19 -38.84
C HIS A 128 13.63 -45.04 -37.77
N PHE A 129 13.51 -44.57 -36.53
CA PHE A 129 12.76 -45.30 -35.49
C PHE A 129 11.29 -45.49 -35.87
N SER A 130 10.64 -44.44 -36.41
CA SER A 130 9.24 -44.54 -36.85
C SER A 130 9.06 -45.62 -37.93
N LYS A 131 10.01 -45.72 -38.88
CA LYS A 131 10.00 -46.75 -39.93
C LYS A 131 10.32 -48.14 -39.40
N LEU A 132 11.27 -48.26 -38.47
CA LEU A 132 11.70 -49.52 -37.87
C LEU A 132 10.57 -50.18 -37.05
N PHE A 133 9.66 -49.39 -36.49
CA PHE A 133 8.56 -49.84 -35.64
C PHE A 133 7.17 -49.74 -36.27
N GLN A 134 7.05 -49.46 -37.58
CA GLN A 134 5.77 -49.28 -38.27
C GLN A 134 4.79 -50.45 -38.06
N ASP A 135 5.30 -51.68 -38.02
CA ASP A 135 4.51 -52.91 -37.90
C ASP A 135 4.64 -53.59 -36.52
N ALA A 136 5.32 -52.96 -35.56
CA ALA A 136 5.59 -53.57 -34.25
C ALA A 136 4.61 -53.08 -33.17
N LYS A 137 4.05 -54.01 -32.39
CA LYS A 137 3.21 -53.69 -31.22
C LYS A 137 3.83 -54.27 -29.95
N PHE A 138 4.33 -53.38 -29.10
CA PHE A 138 5.02 -53.75 -27.87
C PHE A 138 4.05 -53.85 -26.68
N LYS A 139 4.19 -54.91 -25.88
CA LYS A 139 3.49 -55.09 -24.61
C LYS A 139 4.50 -55.53 -23.54
N SER A 140 4.42 -54.96 -22.34
CA SER A 140 5.16 -55.48 -21.18
C SER A 140 4.49 -56.75 -20.66
N ASP A 141 5.27 -57.81 -20.50
CA ASP A 141 4.83 -59.08 -19.92
C ASP A 141 5.83 -59.58 -18.86
N VAL A 142 5.38 -60.47 -17.99
CA VAL A 142 6.21 -61.11 -16.96
C VAL A 142 6.23 -62.60 -17.23
N VAL A 143 7.35 -63.10 -17.75
CA VAL A 143 7.51 -64.51 -18.11
C VAL A 143 8.26 -65.24 -17.00
N ILE A 144 7.76 -66.40 -16.59
CA ILE A 144 8.40 -67.25 -15.58
C ILE A 144 9.41 -68.15 -16.30
N HIS A 145 10.70 -68.02 -15.97
CA HIS A 145 11.73 -68.81 -16.61
C HIS A 145 11.80 -70.22 -15.99
N SER A 146 11.63 -71.25 -16.83
CA SER A 146 11.48 -72.65 -16.42
C SER A 146 12.72 -73.29 -15.80
N ALA A 147 13.91 -72.66 -15.92
CA ALA A 147 15.15 -73.17 -15.35
C ALA A 147 15.42 -72.73 -13.90
N PHE A 148 14.88 -71.60 -13.44
CA PHE A 148 15.19 -71.01 -12.12
C PHE A 148 13.95 -70.56 -11.32
N GLY A 149 12.74 -70.66 -11.87
CA GLY A 149 11.50 -70.29 -11.17
C GLY A 149 11.34 -68.79 -10.87
N GLN A 150 12.20 -67.93 -11.43
CA GLN A 150 12.13 -66.48 -11.29
C GLN A 150 11.21 -65.86 -12.36
N SER A 151 10.43 -64.86 -11.93
CA SER A 151 9.62 -63.99 -12.79
C SER A 151 10.50 -62.92 -13.41
N ILE A 152 10.55 -62.86 -14.74
CA ILE A 152 11.39 -61.93 -15.49
C ILE A 152 10.49 -60.96 -16.28
N PHE A 153 10.78 -59.67 -16.19
CA PHE A 153 10.12 -58.64 -17.01
C PHE A 153 10.64 -58.69 -18.45
N MET A 154 9.75 -58.77 -19.43
CA MET A 154 10.08 -58.79 -20.85
C MET A 154 9.13 -57.91 -21.65
N ILE A 155 9.63 -57.27 -22.70
CA ILE A 155 8.83 -56.53 -23.67
C ILE A 155 8.62 -57.45 -24.88
N GLN A 156 7.39 -57.92 -25.07
CA GLN A 156 7.02 -58.80 -26.17
C GLN A 156 6.49 -57.99 -27.37
N ASP A 157 6.89 -58.40 -28.57
CA ASP A 157 6.30 -57.95 -29.83
C ASP A 157 5.17 -58.92 -30.20
N ASN A 158 3.94 -58.41 -30.27
CA ASN A 158 2.73 -59.23 -30.37
C ASN A 158 2.37 -59.65 -31.81
N GLU A 159 2.96 -59.01 -32.83
CA GLU A 159 2.60 -59.21 -34.25
C GLU A 159 3.81 -59.42 -35.19
N GLY A 160 5.06 -59.29 -34.71
CA GLY A 160 6.25 -59.46 -35.54
C GLY A 160 6.77 -60.89 -35.62
N GLU A 161 6.51 -61.62 -36.72
CA GLU A 161 7.38 -62.73 -37.11
C GLU A 161 8.79 -62.19 -37.38
N VAL A 162 9.80 -62.78 -36.74
CA VAL A 162 11.21 -62.48 -37.00
C VAL A 162 11.54 -62.95 -38.41
N SER A 163 11.45 -62.06 -39.40
CA SER A 163 11.97 -62.35 -40.73
C SER A 163 13.49 -62.33 -40.68
N ASP A 164 14.08 -63.53 -40.68
CA ASP A 164 15.52 -63.82 -40.65
C ASP A 164 16.28 -63.38 -41.93
N LYS A 165 15.73 -62.44 -42.71
CA LYS A 165 16.24 -62.03 -44.03
C LYS A 165 17.27 -60.91 -44.02
N ASN A 166 17.61 -60.34 -42.87
CA ASN A 166 18.49 -59.15 -42.78
C ASN A 166 19.91 -59.46 -42.30
N ARG A 167 20.56 -60.49 -42.85
CA ARG A 167 21.99 -60.80 -42.64
C ARG A 167 22.97 -59.85 -43.35
N GLY A 168 22.58 -58.60 -43.63
CA GLY A 168 23.44 -57.64 -44.34
C GLY A 168 23.15 -56.16 -44.09
N ILE A 169 22.44 -55.80 -43.01
CA ILE A 169 22.12 -54.38 -42.74
C ILE A 169 23.30 -53.70 -42.02
N SER A 170 23.89 -52.72 -42.69
CA SER A 170 24.83 -51.76 -42.12
C SER A 170 24.11 -50.77 -41.21
N GLN A 171 24.79 -50.33 -40.15
CA GLN A 171 24.23 -49.44 -39.13
C GLN A 171 23.66 -48.14 -39.73
N ALA A 172 22.48 -47.70 -39.26
CA ALA A 172 21.90 -46.42 -39.66
C ALA A 172 22.75 -45.27 -39.09
N ARG A 173 23.43 -44.51 -39.97
CA ARG A 173 24.25 -43.35 -39.61
C ARG A 173 23.51 -42.06 -39.96
N CYS A 174 22.79 -41.50 -39.00
CA CYS A 174 22.07 -40.23 -39.17
C CYS A 174 22.87 -39.05 -38.60
N LYS A 175 22.60 -37.84 -39.10
CA LYS A 175 23.24 -36.61 -38.61
C LYS A 175 22.83 -36.33 -37.17
N ASN A 176 23.79 -35.95 -36.33
CA ASN A 176 23.51 -35.60 -34.94
C ASN A 176 22.48 -34.46 -34.86
N SER A 177 21.44 -34.68 -34.06
CA SER A 177 20.35 -33.73 -33.88
C SER A 177 20.74 -32.70 -32.83
N TYR A 178 20.58 -31.42 -33.19
CA TYR A 178 20.83 -30.31 -32.28
C TYR A 178 19.49 -29.75 -31.83
N PRO A 179 19.16 -29.77 -30.51
CA PRO A 179 17.88 -29.30 -30.03
C PRO A 179 17.64 -27.86 -30.47
N GLY A 180 16.47 -27.57 -31.04
CA GLY A 180 16.13 -26.25 -31.57
C GLY A 180 16.33 -25.12 -30.55
N VAL A 181 16.06 -25.41 -29.28
CA VAL A 181 16.12 -24.48 -28.14
C VAL A 181 17.57 -24.06 -27.80
N LEU A 182 18.55 -24.90 -28.10
CA LEU A 182 19.95 -24.58 -27.82
C LEU A 182 20.61 -23.78 -28.96
N ARG A 183 19.93 -23.56 -30.10
CA ARG A 183 20.57 -23.00 -31.29
C ARG A 183 21.17 -21.61 -30.98
N PRO A 184 22.36 -21.28 -31.50
CA PRO A 184 23.02 -20.02 -31.20
C PRO A 184 22.16 -18.80 -31.59
N ALA A 185 21.36 -18.92 -32.66
CA ALA A 185 20.41 -17.88 -33.05
C ALA A 185 19.34 -17.61 -31.97
N LEU A 186 18.69 -18.65 -31.44
CA LEU A 186 17.65 -18.50 -30.43
C LEU A 186 18.22 -17.97 -29.10
N ARG A 187 19.43 -18.40 -28.73
CA ARG A 187 20.15 -17.87 -27.55
C ARG A 187 20.55 -16.41 -27.72
N SER A 188 21.01 -16.04 -28.91
CA SER A 188 21.29 -14.64 -29.23
C SER A 188 20.02 -13.79 -29.13
N THR A 189 18.88 -14.30 -29.61
CA THR A 189 17.59 -13.64 -29.46
C THR A 189 17.21 -13.49 -27.98
N LEU A 190 17.42 -14.51 -27.15
CA LEU A 190 17.17 -14.42 -25.70
C LEU A 190 18.02 -13.34 -25.03
N CYS A 191 19.33 -13.30 -25.30
CA CYS A 191 20.22 -12.26 -24.78
C CYS A 191 19.80 -10.86 -25.24
N LEU A 192 19.41 -10.71 -26.52
CA LEU A 192 18.92 -9.44 -27.05
C LEU A 192 17.65 -8.99 -26.34
N VAL A 193 16.69 -9.89 -26.11
CA VAL A 193 15.45 -9.58 -25.38
C VAL A 193 15.75 -9.14 -23.93
N LEU A 194 16.69 -9.80 -23.24
CA LEU A 194 17.12 -9.41 -21.88
C LEU A 194 17.80 -8.04 -21.84
N VAL A 195 18.63 -7.71 -22.83
CA VAL A 195 19.27 -6.39 -22.91
C VAL A 195 18.24 -5.31 -23.24
N MET A 196 17.31 -5.60 -24.14
CA MET A 196 16.23 -4.67 -24.49
C MET A 196 15.27 -4.44 -23.32
N SER A 197 14.95 -5.46 -22.52
CA SER A 197 14.12 -5.27 -21.33
C SER A 197 14.82 -4.41 -20.28
N LEU A 198 16.12 -4.61 -20.04
CA LEU A 198 16.93 -3.74 -19.16
C LEU A 198 16.91 -2.28 -19.63
N ALA A 199 17.21 -2.03 -20.91
CA ALA A 199 17.21 -0.68 -21.46
C ALA A 199 15.82 -0.02 -21.39
N THR A 200 14.75 -0.78 -21.66
CA THR A 200 13.38 -0.26 -21.61
C THR A 200 12.97 0.13 -20.19
N LEU A 201 13.33 -0.66 -19.18
CA LEU A 201 13.02 -0.38 -17.79
C LEU A 201 13.72 0.88 -17.28
N GLU A 202 15.01 1.07 -17.61
CA GLU A 202 15.76 2.27 -17.20
C GLU A 202 15.24 3.53 -17.91
N LEU A 203 14.96 3.44 -19.21
CA LEU A 203 14.42 4.58 -19.98
C LEU A 203 13.04 5.01 -19.46
N LEU A 204 12.17 4.04 -19.15
CA LEU A 204 10.86 4.32 -18.57
C LEU A 204 10.99 4.88 -17.15
N LEU A 205 11.93 4.38 -16.34
CA LEU A 205 12.16 4.89 -14.98
C LEU A 205 12.66 6.33 -15.03
N HIS A 206 13.64 6.62 -15.88
CA HIS A 206 14.16 7.97 -16.06
C HIS A 206 13.05 8.95 -16.45
N LYS A 207 12.27 8.59 -17.48
CA LYS A 207 11.13 9.39 -17.91
C LYS A 207 10.08 9.56 -16.81
N SER A 208 9.77 8.49 -16.06
CA SER A 208 8.83 8.53 -14.94
C SER A 208 9.31 9.48 -13.84
N THR A 209 10.61 9.55 -13.57
CA THR A 209 11.18 10.45 -12.55
C THR A 209 11.22 11.90 -13.00
N GLU A 210 11.54 12.17 -14.27
CA GLU A 210 11.62 13.53 -14.80
C GLU A 210 10.24 14.16 -14.99
N GLU A 211 9.30 13.40 -15.54
CA GLU A 211 7.96 13.90 -15.87
C GLU A 211 6.93 13.70 -14.76
N ASN A 212 7.32 13.19 -13.58
CA ASN A 212 6.42 12.78 -12.49
C ASN A 212 5.31 11.81 -12.97
N GLY A 213 5.72 10.73 -13.64
CA GLY A 213 4.86 9.68 -14.16
C GLY A 213 4.85 9.58 -15.69
N ILE A 214 4.46 8.42 -16.20
CA ILE A 214 4.57 8.04 -17.61
C ILE A 214 3.35 8.49 -18.42
N GLY A 215 2.16 8.50 -17.80
CA GLY A 215 0.91 8.85 -18.48
C GLY A 215 -0.21 9.19 -17.51
N ASN A 216 -1.21 9.92 -17.99
CA ASN A 216 -2.42 10.24 -17.23
C ASN A 216 -3.43 9.10 -17.36
N VAL A 217 -4.02 8.70 -16.24
CA VAL A 217 -5.14 7.77 -16.18
C VAL A 217 -6.42 8.60 -16.32
N GLY A 218 -6.90 8.75 -17.55
CA GLY A 218 -8.20 9.38 -17.80
C GLY A 218 -9.32 8.51 -17.24
N SER A 219 -10.36 9.12 -16.67
CA SER A 219 -11.52 8.42 -16.14
C SER A 219 -12.31 7.63 -17.20
N ASP A 220 -12.17 7.98 -18.49
CA ASP A 220 -12.82 7.28 -19.60
C ASP A 220 -11.97 6.12 -20.19
N ASP A 221 -10.67 6.08 -19.90
CA ASP A 221 -9.71 5.14 -20.50
C ASP A 221 -9.33 4.01 -19.53
N ALA A 222 -10.34 3.36 -18.94
CA ALA A 222 -10.17 2.26 -17.98
C ALA A 222 -9.32 1.09 -18.52
N TYR A 223 -9.23 0.94 -19.84
CA TYR A 223 -8.51 -0.15 -20.48
C TYR A 223 -6.98 0.00 -20.49
N ILE A 224 -6.47 1.24 -20.46
CA ILE A 224 -5.02 1.46 -20.55
C ILE A 224 -4.31 0.85 -19.33
N HIS A 225 -5.01 0.72 -18.19
CA HIS A 225 -4.48 0.06 -17.00
C HIS A 225 -4.11 -1.41 -17.20
N TYR A 226 -4.87 -2.13 -18.02
CA TYR A 226 -4.54 -3.52 -18.32
C TYR A 226 -3.30 -3.61 -19.18
N THR A 227 -3.06 -2.65 -20.07
CA THR A 227 -1.90 -2.63 -20.96
C THR A 227 -0.58 -2.52 -20.19
N TRP A 228 -0.46 -1.59 -19.23
CA TRP A 228 0.79 -1.42 -18.50
C TRP A 228 1.07 -2.53 -17.47
N THR A 229 0.05 -3.23 -16.99
CA THR A 229 0.23 -4.35 -16.03
C THR A 229 0.47 -5.70 -16.72
N THR A 230 -0.18 -5.96 -17.86
CA THR A 230 -0.10 -7.27 -18.54
C THR A 230 1.13 -7.43 -19.43
N ILE A 231 1.58 -6.37 -20.10
CA ILE A 231 2.72 -6.44 -21.03
C ILE A 231 4.01 -6.90 -20.33
N PRO A 232 4.44 -6.28 -19.20
CA PRO A 232 5.68 -6.71 -18.53
C PRO A 232 5.57 -8.16 -18.04
N ALA A 233 4.41 -8.56 -17.52
CA ALA A 233 4.19 -9.91 -17.01
C ALA A 233 4.26 -10.94 -18.14
N LEU A 234 3.70 -10.62 -19.31
CA LEU A 234 3.74 -11.48 -20.49
C LEU A 234 5.17 -11.63 -21.02
N VAL A 235 5.90 -10.53 -21.19
CA VAL A 235 7.29 -10.55 -21.69
C VAL A 235 8.20 -11.33 -20.75
N LEU A 236 8.14 -11.04 -19.44
CA LEU A 236 8.96 -11.71 -18.43
C LEU A 236 8.57 -13.19 -18.25
N GLY A 237 7.28 -13.50 -18.35
CA GLY A 237 6.77 -14.88 -18.33
C GLY A 237 7.28 -15.70 -19.52
N LEU A 238 7.26 -15.14 -20.73
CA LEU A 238 7.82 -15.80 -21.92
C LEU A 238 9.32 -16.04 -21.79
N VAL A 239 10.07 -15.07 -21.25
CA VAL A 239 11.50 -15.24 -20.94
C VAL A 239 11.71 -16.37 -19.94
N GLY A 240 10.89 -16.46 -18.89
CA GLY A 240 10.92 -17.57 -17.93
C GLY A 240 10.66 -18.93 -18.57
N MET A 241 9.66 -19.02 -19.46
CA MET A 241 9.34 -20.26 -20.19
C MET A 241 10.50 -20.72 -21.09
N VAL A 242 11.14 -19.80 -21.80
CA VAL A 242 12.31 -20.14 -22.64
C VAL A 242 13.47 -20.63 -21.77
N ASN A 243 13.75 -19.98 -20.63
CA ASN A 243 14.78 -20.44 -19.70
C ASN A 243 14.48 -21.84 -19.14
N SER A 244 13.22 -22.14 -18.81
CA SER A 244 12.81 -23.47 -18.36
C SER A 244 13.03 -24.54 -19.44
N SER A 245 12.72 -24.22 -20.70
CA SER A 245 12.95 -25.13 -21.82
C SER A 245 14.44 -25.36 -22.09
N VAL A 246 15.26 -24.30 -21.99
CA VAL A 246 16.73 -24.40 -22.11
C VAL A 246 17.30 -25.29 -21.00
N ASP A 247 16.89 -25.09 -19.75
CA ASP A 247 17.35 -25.87 -18.59
C ASP A 247 17.00 -27.36 -18.70
N SER A 248 15.75 -27.67 -19.06
CA SER A 248 15.33 -29.06 -19.26
C SER A 248 16.15 -29.72 -20.37
N SER A 249 16.36 -29.03 -21.49
CA SER A 249 17.12 -29.56 -22.62
C SER A 249 18.61 -29.73 -22.31
N THR A 250 19.23 -28.83 -21.53
CA THR A 250 20.64 -28.98 -21.10
C THR A 250 20.81 -30.13 -20.13
N ARG A 251 19.90 -30.30 -19.16
CA ARG A 251 19.95 -31.39 -18.18
C ARG A 251 19.69 -32.76 -18.81
N CYS A 252 18.83 -32.85 -19.82
CA CYS A 252 18.66 -34.07 -20.63
C CYS A 252 19.96 -34.52 -21.32
N LEU A 253 20.78 -33.58 -21.80
CA LEU A 253 22.00 -33.87 -22.56
C LEU A 253 23.26 -33.98 -21.69
N ALA A 254 23.26 -33.42 -20.49
CA ALA A 254 24.38 -33.43 -19.55
C ALA A 254 25.04 -34.81 -19.37
N PRO A 255 24.32 -35.91 -19.08
CA PRO A 255 24.95 -37.22 -18.86
C PRO A 255 25.60 -37.79 -20.12
N TYR A 256 24.99 -37.58 -21.30
CA TYR A 256 25.55 -38.05 -22.57
C TYR A 256 26.79 -37.26 -22.99
N ILE A 257 26.83 -35.96 -22.70
CA ILE A 257 28.01 -35.15 -22.97
C ILE A 257 29.16 -35.54 -22.04
N ALA A 258 28.87 -35.88 -20.78
CA ALA A 258 29.87 -36.42 -19.87
C ALA A 258 30.46 -37.74 -20.42
N LEU A 259 29.61 -38.67 -20.87
CA LEU A 259 30.03 -39.96 -21.43
C LEU A 259 30.79 -39.87 -22.76
N LYS A 260 30.47 -38.89 -23.61
CA LYS A 260 31.19 -38.67 -24.88
C LYS A 260 32.57 -38.05 -24.64
N LYS A 261 32.70 -37.16 -23.65
CA LYS A 261 33.95 -36.43 -23.39
C LYS A 261 34.98 -37.23 -22.61
N LYS A 262 34.53 -38.04 -21.65
CA LYS A 262 35.42 -38.81 -20.77
C LYS A 262 34.75 -40.11 -20.34
N ALA A 263 35.54 -41.17 -20.21
CA ALA A 263 35.05 -42.42 -19.64
C ALA A 263 34.75 -42.24 -18.13
N VAL A 264 33.54 -42.60 -17.70
CA VAL A 264 32.99 -42.34 -16.36
C VAL A 264 32.93 -43.64 -15.54
N GLY A 265 33.34 -43.63 -14.27
CA GLY A 265 33.25 -44.82 -13.41
C GLY A 265 31.81 -45.26 -13.08
N ALA A 266 31.64 -46.53 -12.69
CA ALA A 266 30.33 -47.14 -12.43
C ALA A 266 29.44 -46.40 -11.43
N GLU A 267 30.01 -45.92 -10.31
CA GLU A 267 29.25 -45.20 -9.27
C GLU A 267 28.69 -43.86 -9.80
N LEU A 268 29.44 -43.17 -10.67
CA LEU A 268 29.02 -41.91 -11.27
C LEU A 268 28.03 -42.13 -12.42
N PHE A 269 28.18 -43.23 -13.17
CA PHE A 269 27.25 -43.64 -14.23
C PHE A 269 25.87 -44.02 -13.69
N ALA A 270 25.82 -44.79 -12.59
CA ALA A 270 24.58 -45.17 -11.91
C ALA A 270 23.83 -43.96 -11.31
N THR A 271 24.54 -42.87 -11.02
CA THR A 271 23.97 -41.65 -10.45
C THR A 271 23.53 -40.62 -11.49
N PHE A 272 23.58 -40.90 -12.80
CA PHE A 272 23.11 -39.97 -13.85
C PHE A 272 21.59 -39.91 -14.03
N ASP A 273 20.88 -39.52 -12.97
CA ASP A 273 19.47 -39.12 -12.99
C ASP A 273 19.38 -37.59 -12.80
N PHE A 274 19.06 -36.84 -13.85
CA PHE A 274 18.90 -35.37 -13.75
C PHE A 274 17.46 -34.91 -14.01
N LEU A 275 16.55 -35.82 -14.40
CA LEU A 275 15.20 -35.46 -14.81
C LEU A 275 14.18 -35.64 -13.69
N ASP A 276 14.34 -36.65 -12.82
CA ASP A 276 13.40 -36.92 -11.71
C ASP A 276 13.79 -36.23 -10.39
N ILE A 277 14.59 -35.15 -10.48
CA ILE A 277 15.17 -34.49 -9.31
C ILE A 277 14.67 -33.05 -9.17
N SER A 278 14.27 -32.68 -7.93
CA SER A 278 13.88 -31.30 -7.59
C SER A 278 15.01 -30.31 -7.84
N THR A 279 14.68 -29.07 -8.21
CA THR A 279 15.65 -28.02 -8.58
C THR A 279 16.73 -27.78 -7.53
N ILE A 280 16.41 -27.83 -6.24
CA ILE A 280 17.41 -27.66 -5.16
C ILE A 280 18.39 -28.83 -5.12
N ARG A 281 17.89 -30.06 -5.24
CA ARG A 281 18.74 -31.27 -5.24
C ARG A 281 19.56 -31.34 -6.53
N ALA A 282 19.03 -30.83 -7.64
CA ALA A 282 19.74 -30.70 -8.90
C ALA A 282 20.97 -29.83 -8.77
N ILE A 283 20.83 -28.62 -8.20
CA ILE A 283 21.96 -27.70 -7.98
C ILE A 283 23.05 -28.37 -7.15
N TYR A 284 22.70 -29.01 -6.03
CA TYR A 284 23.69 -29.70 -5.20
C TYR A 284 24.44 -30.80 -5.97
N LYS A 285 23.71 -31.57 -6.78
CA LYS A 285 24.27 -32.64 -7.59
C LYS A 285 25.14 -32.11 -8.74
N GLU A 286 24.72 -31.05 -9.41
CA GLU A 286 25.45 -30.39 -10.50
C GLU A 286 26.76 -29.77 -9.98
N ILE A 287 26.76 -29.19 -8.77
CA ILE A 287 27.99 -28.75 -8.07
C ILE A 287 28.90 -29.95 -7.81
N LYS A 288 28.35 -31.05 -7.26
CA LYS A 288 29.14 -32.25 -6.92
C LYS A 288 29.74 -32.92 -8.15
N VAL A 289 29.02 -32.95 -9.27
CA VAL A 289 29.46 -33.53 -10.55
C VAL A 289 30.37 -32.58 -11.33
N GLY A 290 30.35 -31.29 -11.02
CA GLY A 290 31.19 -30.28 -11.67
C GLY A 290 30.70 -29.86 -13.06
N ASP A 291 29.42 -30.07 -13.42
CA ASP A 291 28.88 -29.58 -14.69
C ASP A 291 28.42 -28.13 -14.57
N ALA A 292 29.36 -27.21 -14.79
CA ALA A 292 29.11 -25.76 -14.74
C ALA A 292 28.02 -25.29 -15.73
N ARG A 293 27.73 -26.05 -16.80
CA ARG A 293 26.71 -25.66 -17.80
C ARG A 293 25.30 -25.88 -17.29
N ALA A 294 25.05 -27.06 -16.71
CA ALA A 294 23.78 -27.40 -16.09
C ALA A 294 23.51 -26.47 -14.90
N LEU A 295 24.54 -26.22 -14.09
CA LEU A 295 24.46 -25.27 -12.97
C LEU A 295 24.10 -23.84 -13.41
N ALA A 296 24.69 -23.35 -14.51
CA ALA A 296 24.37 -22.02 -15.01
C ALA A 296 22.91 -21.92 -15.50
N THR A 297 22.37 -22.95 -16.16
CA THR A 297 20.97 -22.93 -16.61
C THR A 297 19.98 -23.08 -15.46
N THR A 298 20.29 -23.88 -14.43
CA THR A 298 19.42 -24.04 -13.26
C THR A 298 19.37 -22.76 -12.43
N LEU A 299 20.50 -22.06 -12.27
CA LEU A 299 20.55 -20.74 -11.62
C LEU A 299 19.82 -19.66 -12.44
N ALA A 300 19.96 -19.67 -13.77
CA ALA A 300 19.21 -18.76 -14.65
C ALA A 300 17.68 -18.98 -14.52
N LEU A 301 17.23 -20.23 -14.46
CA LEU A 301 15.83 -20.58 -14.24
C LEU A 301 15.33 -20.09 -12.87
N LEU A 302 16.12 -20.25 -11.81
CA LEU A 302 15.76 -19.78 -10.47
C LEU A 302 15.53 -18.27 -10.43
N GLY A 303 16.43 -17.50 -11.07
CA GLY A 303 16.28 -16.05 -11.20
C GLY A 303 15.07 -15.67 -12.06
N ALA A 304 14.84 -16.38 -13.16
CA ALA A 304 13.73 -16.08 -14.07
C ALA A 304 12.35 -16.31 -13.45
N ASN A 305 12.22 -17.27 -12.54
CA ASN A 305 10.97 -17.52 -11.79
C ASN A 305 10.54 -16.33 -10.91
N TRP A 306 11.46 -15.43 -10.57
CA TRP A 306 11.16 -14.25 -9.74
C TRP A 306 10.66 -13.06 -10.55
N PHE A 307 10.84 -13.05 -11.88
CA PHE A 307 10.49 -11.90 -12.72
C PHE A 307 9.00 -11.55 -12.64
N THR A 308 8.12 -12.55 -12.69
CA THR A 308 6.66 -12.34 -12.70
C THR A 308 6.14 -11.77 -11.39
N ILE A 309 6.84 -12.01 -10.27
CA ILE A 309 6.48 -11.47 -8.95
C ILE A 309 6.67 -9.95 -8.93
N PHE A 310 7.85 -9.48 -9.35
CA PHE A 310 8.16 -8.03 -9.37
C PHE A 310 7.51 -7.29 -10.54
N SER A 311 7.07 -8.00 -11.57
CA SER A 311 6.32 -7.42 -12.68
C SER A 311 5.02 -6.76 -12.24
N ALA A 312 4.35 -7.29 -11.21
CA ALA A 312 3.07 -6.78 -10.75
C ALA A 312 3.20 -5.46 -9.97
N SER A 313 4.34 -5.23 -9.33
CA SER A 313 4.62 -4.01 -8.55
C SER A 313 5.30 -2.90 -9.35
N LEU A 314 5.63 -3.16 -10.62
CA LEU A 314 6.42 -2.28 -11.47
C LEU A 314 5.75 -0.93 -11.73
N PHE A 315 4.44 -0.93 -12.01
CA PHE A 315 3.66 0.28 -12.29
C PHE A 315 2.57 0.48 -11.25
N GLN A 316 2.55 1.66 -10.64
CA GLN A 316 1.59 2.05 -9.61
C GLN A 316 0.86 3.32 -10.01
N GLU A 317 -0.40 3.43 -9.58
CA GLU A 317 -1.21 4.63 -9.79
C GLU A 317 -1.00 5.59 -8.60
N ARG A 318 -0.59 6.83 -8.87
CA ARG A 318 -0.44 7.88 -7.86
C ARG A 318 -1.24 9.11 -8.25
N SER A 319 -1.99 9.69 -7.30
CA SER A 319 -2.62 11.00 -7.47
C SER A 319 -1.57 12.10 -7.31
N ILE A 320 -1.53 13.01 -8.29
CA ILE A 320 -0.71 14.23 -8.21
C ILE A 320 -1.66 15.41 -8.00
N PRO A 321 -1.46 16.20 -6.93
CA PRO A 321 -2.34 17.30 -6.63
C PRO A 321 -2.29 18.35 -7.75
N THR A 322 -3.46 18.80 -8.18
CA THR A 322 -3.56 19.85 -9.20
C THR A 322 -3.82 21.19 -8.53
N VAL A 323 -2.96 22.18 -8.80
CA VAL A 323 -3.05 23.53 -8.23
C VAL A 323 -3.54 24.50 -9.29
N LEU A 324 -4.57 25.29 -8.96
CA LEU A 324 -5.17 26.30 -9.83
C LEU A 324 -5.30 27.63 -9.09
N SER A 325 -4.97 28.73 -9.76
CA SER A 325 -5.23 30.08 -9.25
C SER A 325 -6.66 30.50 -9.56
N VAL A 326 -7.44 30.81 -8.52
CA VAL A 326 -8.83 31.26 -8.61
C VAL A 326 -9.01 32.56 -7.85
N THR A 327 -10.11 33.27 -8.09
CA THR A 327 -10.43 34.52 -7.39
C THR A 327 -11.73 34.39 -6.62
N LEU A 328 -11.71 34.77 -5.34
CA LEU A 328 -12.88 34.83 -4.47
C LEU A 328 -13.47 36.24 -4.46
N GLN A 329 -14.80 36.32 -4.39
CA GLN A 329 -15.56 37.56 -4.29
C GLN A 329 -16.61 37.40 -3.18
N ALA A 330 -16.81 38.43 -2.37
CA ALA A 330 -17.86 38.41 -1.35
C ALA A 330 -19.23 38.60 -2.03
N ASP A 331 -20.16 37.69 -1.75
CA ASP A 331 -21.56 37.78 -2.17
C ASP A 331 -22.43 38.40 -1.07
N GLN A 332 -22.15 38.04 0.20
CA GLN A 332 -22.77 38.67 1.36
C GLN A 332 -21.70 39.17 2.33
N SER A 333 -21.95 40.33 2.94
CA SER A 333 -21.07 40.99 3.90
C SER A 333 -21.90 41.62 5.02
N PHE A 334 -21.26 42.27 5.98
CA PHE A 334 -21.91 42.73 7.21
C PHE A 334 -22.68 44.04 7.01
N SER A 335 -23.87 44.14 7.58
CA SER A 335 -24.64 45.39 7.62
C SER A 335 -23.99 46.45 8.51
N THR A 336 -24.01 47.71 8.08
CA THR A 336 -23.55 48.89 8.84
C THR A 336 -24.55 49.38 9.90
N TYR A 337 -25.84 49.05 9.76
CA TYR A 337 -26.90 49.45 10.70
C TYR A 337 -27.96 48.35 10.85
N THR A 338 -28.40 48.09 12.07
CA THR A 338 -29.46 47.12 12.34
C THR A 338 -30.14 47.37 13.69
N ASP A 339 -31.46 47.22 13.72
CA ASP A 339 -32.32 47.21 14.90
C ASP A 339 -33.05 45.85 15.01
N ARG A 340 -32.34 44.77 14.67
CA ARG A 340 -32.87 43.40 14.73
C ARG A 340 -32.72 42.81 16.12
N ASP A 341 -33.63 41.88 16.43
CA ASP A 341 -33.50 40.97 17.58
C ASP A 341 -32.32 40.01 17.34
N PHE A 342 -31.48 39.84 18.36
CA PHE A 342 -30.26 39.01 18.33
C PHE A 342 -30.43 37.65 19.00
N LYS A 343 -31.67 37.25 19.32
CA LYS A 343 -31.97 36.00 20.02
C LYS A 343 -31.40 34.72 19.37
N ASP A 344 -31.31 34.68 18.05
CA ASP A 344 -30.73 33.54 17.33
C ASP A 344 -29.20 33.47 17.54
N SER A 345 -28.53 34.63 17.53
CA SER A 345 -27.09 34.73 17.80
C SER A 345 -26.77 34.43 19.27
N THR A 346 -27.60 34.84 20.23
CA THR A 346 -27.42 34.52 21.65
C THR A 346 -27.66 33.04 21.95
N THR A 347 -28.64 32.42 21.28
CA THR A 347 -28.87 30.97 21.35
C THR A 347 -27.66 30.21 20.80
N THR A 348 -27.15 30.61 19.64
CA THR A 348 -25.94 30.02 19.04
C THR A 348 -24.72 30.19 19.95
N SER A 349 -24.55 31.39 20.53
CA SER A 349 -23.47 31.66 21.50
C SER A 349 -23.59 30.79 22.75
N SER A 350 -24.80 30.57 23.25
CA SER A 350 -25.06 29.67 24.38
C SER A 350 -24.72 28.22 24.04
N LEU A 351 -25.00 27.76 22.81
CA LEU A 351 -24.62 26.41 22.37
C LEU A 351 -23.10 26.24 22.23
N LEU A 352 -22.39 27.27 21.76
CA LEU A 352 -20.92 27.25 21.67
C LEU A 352 -20.27 27.26 23.06
N LEU A 353 -20.69 28.18 23.92
CA LEU A 353 -20.10 28.37 25.24
C LEU A 353 -20.52 27.29 26.24
N ASN A 354 -21.76 26.81 26.21
CA ASN A 354 -22.29 25.94 27.28
C ASN A 354 -22.43 24.47 26.85
N ALA A 355 -22.65 24.19 25.57
CA ALA A 355 -22.81 22.83 25.05
C ALA A 355 -21.58 22.32 24.28
N ASN A 356 -20.49 23.10 24.19
CA ASN A 356 -19.23 22.74 23.53
C ASN A 356 -19.43 22.25 22.09
N LEU A 357 -20.30 22.92 21.33
CA LEU A 357 -20.49 22.62 19.92
C LEU A 357 -19.41 23.27 19.06
N SER A 358 -19.15 22.67 17.90
CA SER A 358 -18.24 23.22 16.89
C SER A 358 -18.77 24.53 16.32
N PHE A 359 -17.87 25.47 16.00
CA PHE A 359 -18.23 26.75 15.38
C PHE A 359 -19.07 26.58 14.10
N PRO A 360 -20.11 27.41 13.90
CA PRO A 360 -20.95 27.37 12.71
C PRO A 360 -20.21 27.87 11.46
N LYS A 361 -20.80 27.63 10.28
CA LYS A 361 -20.26 28.09 8.99
C LYS A 361 -20.05 29.61 9.07
N LEU A 362 -18.87 30.08 8.63
CA LEU A 362 -18.46 31.51 8.60
C LEU A 362 -18.04 32.16 9.93
N THR A 363 -17.90 31.40 11.02
CA THR A 363 -17.31 31.96 12.26
C THR A 363 -16.24 31.04 12.82
N TYR A 364 -15.27 31.62 13.51
CA TYR A 364 -14.26 30.88 14.26
C TYR A 364 -13.74 31.76 15.39
N GLU A 365 -13.88 31.32 16.64
CA GLU A 365 -13.52 32.12 17.82
C GLU A 365 -14.12 33.54 17.79
N ASP A 366 -13.31 34.60 17.76
CA ASP A 366 -13.71 36.00 17.70
C ASP A 366 -13.87 36.55 16.27
N LEU A 367 -13.72 35.70 15.26
CA LEU A 367 -13.70 36.06 13.85
C LEU A 367 -15.02 35.71 13.17
N ALA A 368 -15.56 36.68 12.44
CA ALA A 368 -16.69 36.51 11.54
C ALA A 368 -16.26 36.73 10.08
N PHE A 369 -16.61 35.81 9.19
CA PHE A 369 -16.26 35.87 7.77
C PHE A 369 -17.48 36.29 6.92
N PRO A 370 -17.28 37.15 5.90
CA PRO A 370 -18.23 37.31 4.82
C PRO A 370 -18.51 36.00 4.09
N HIS A 371 -19.63 35.91 3.39
CA HIS A 371 -19.90 34.79 2.50
C HIS A 371 -19.18 35.01 1.17
N TYR A 372 -18.27 34.11 0.82
CA TYR A 372 -17.48 34.19 -0.40
C TYR A 372 -18.03 33.25 -1.48
N THR A 373 -17.84 33.62 -2.75
CA THR A 373 -18.12 32.79 -3.91
C THR A 373 -16.91 32.82 -4.86
N ILE A 374 -16.75 31.79 -5.68
CA ILE A 374 -15.66 31.70 -6.66
C ILE A 374 -16.12 32.34 -7.96
N MET A 375 -15.36 33.29 -8.47
CA MET A 375 -15.62 33.87 -9.79
C MET A 375 -15.14 32.90 -10.88
N SER A 376 -16.08 32.24 -11.55
CA SER A 376 -15.84 31.28 -12.63
C SER A 376 -15.53 32.00 -13.95
N ASN A 377 -14.35 32.60 -14.06
CA ASN A 377 -13.87 33.14 -15.35
C ASN A 377 -13.10 32.08 -16.15
N LEU A 378 -12.84 30.91 -15.58
CA LEU A 378 -12.13 29.84 -16.27
C LEU A 378 -13.14 28.90 -16.93
N ALA A 379 -13.25 29.07 -18.25
CA ALA A 379 -13.78 28.09 -19.18
C ALA A 379 -12.99 26.75 -19.08
N SER A 380 -13.34 25.93 -18.09
CA SER A 380 -13.18 24.47 -18.11
C SER A 380 -13.98 23.88 -16.95
N GLU A 381 -15.30 23.88 -17.14
CA GLU A 381 -16.29 23.12 -16.35
C GLU A 381 -16.02 21.60 -16.30
N THR A 382 -14.97 21.11 -16.97
CA THR A 382 -14.68 19.68 -17.13
C THR A 382 -13.62 19.13 -16.16
N ALA A 383 -12.87 19.96 -15.44
CA ALA A 383 -11.73 19.48 -14.64
C ALA A 383 -12.03 19.22 -13.15
N PHE A 384 -13.07 19.83 -12.58
CA PHE A 384 -13.36 19.72 -11.14
C PHE A 384 -14.85 19.48 -10.92
N LYS A 385 -15.27 18.22 -11.06
CA LYS A 385 -16.53 17.78 -10.46
C LYS A 385 -16.44 18.04 -8.95
N ALA A 386 -17.55 18.42 -8.33
CA ALA A 386 -17.65 18.77 -6.92
C ALA A 386 -17.29 17.58 -6.00
N THR A 387 -16.00 17.28 -5.86
CA THR A 387 -15.46 16.30 -4.93
C THR A 387 -15.00 17.00 -3.66
N SER A 388 -15.27 16.36 -2.51
CA SER A 388 -14.98 16.84 -1.15
C SER A 388 -13.49 17.00 -0.82
N THR A 389 -12.59 16.77 -1.78
CA THR A 389 -11.12 16.73 -1.63
C THR A 389 -10.40 18.03 -2.02
N ILE A 390 -11.16 19.05 -2.40
CA ILE A 390 -10.64 20.35 -2.82
C ILE A 390 -10.42 21.25 -1.60
N SER A 391 -9.21 21.78 -1.46
CA SER A 391 -8.87 22.83 -0.50
C SER A 391 -8.55 24.15 -1.23
N ILE A 392 -9.02 25.27 -0.69
CA ILE A 392 -8.83 26.60 -1.27
C ILE A 392 -8.15 27.47 -0.23
N LYS A 393 -6.90 27.81 -0.48
CA LYS A 393 -6.11 28.68 0.40
C LYS A 393 -6.23 30.13 -0.09
N SER A 394 -6.61 31.04 0.79
CA SER A 394 -6.77 32.46 0.47
C SER A 394 -6.51 33.35 1.68
N THR A 395 -6.12 34.60 1.41
CA THR A 395 -6.10 35.67 2.42
C THR A 395 -7.33 36.54 2.24
N VAL A 396 -8.25 36.51 3.21
CA VAL A 396 -9.54 37.21 3.14
C VAL A 396 -9.78 38.03 4.41
N PRO A 397 -10.52 39.15 4.35
CA PRO A 397 -10.86 39.89 5.55
C PRO A 397 -11.92 39.15 6.38
N ALA A 398 -11.77 39.25 7.69
CA ALA A 398 -12.78 38.93 8.66
C ALA A 398 -13.05 40.14 9.56
N LEU A 399 -14.25 40.19 10.14
CA LEU A 399 -14.65 41.17 11.14
C LEU A 399 -14.42 40.59 12.53
N ARG A 400 -13.82 41.36 13.44
CA ARG A 400 -13.70 41.01 14.85
C ARG A 400 -14.00 42.21 15.74
N ALA A 401 -14.45 41.94 16.97
CA ALA A 401 -14.73 42.98 17.95
C ALA A 401 -13.47 43.31 18.77
N ASN A 402 -13.12 44.59 18.82
CA ASN A 402 -12.06 45.11 19.66
C ASN A 402 -12.64 45.80 20.90
N PHE A 403 -12.19 45.35 22.07
CA PHE A 403 -12.65 45.79 23.38
C PHE A 403 -11.62 46.72 24.02
N ASN A 404 -11.88 48.02 23.95
CA ASN A 404 -11.09 49.01 24.68
C ASN A 404 -11.66 49.15 26.09
N CYS A 405 -11.04 48.46 27.04
CA CYS A 405 -11.52 48.37 28.42
C CYS A 405 -10.68 49.21 29.39
N ARG A 406 -11.37 49.91 30.28
CA ARG A 406 -10.82 50.64 31.42
C ARG A 406 -11.14 49.87 32.70
N ALA A 407 -10.11 49.38 33.38
CA ALA A 407 -10.22 48.79 34.71
C ALA A 407 -10.37 49.88 35.78
N TYR A 408 -11.20 49.63 36.78
CA TYR A 408 -11.38 50.49 37.94
C TYR A 408 -10.61 49.94 39.14
N ASP A 409 -9.95 50.86 39.85
CA ASP A 409 -9.35 50.54 41.13
C ASP A 409 -10.41 50.41 42.23
N SER A 410 -10.19 49.53 43.20
CA SER A 410 -11.14 49.23 44.26
C SER A 410 -11.45 50.44 45.15
N THR A 411 -10.52 51.39 45.25
CA THR A 411 -10.72 52.68 45.95
C THR A 411 -11.85 53.53 45.36
N LYS A 412 -12.22 53.29 44.11
CA LYS A 412 -13.29 53.99 43.38
C LYS A 412 -14.60 53.21 43.35
N ILE A 413 -14.63 52.05 44.00
CA ILE A 413 -15.78 51.14 44.04
C ILE A 413 -16.27 51.08 45.48
N SER A 414 -17.50 51.54 45.71
CA SER A 414 -18.19 51.44 47.00
C SER A 414 -19.28 50.38 46.95
N THR A 415 -19.31 49.48 47.94
CA THR A 415 -20.26 48.36 48.00
C THR A 415 -21.13 48.45 49.25
N LYS A 416 -22.43 48.15 49.11
CA LYS A 416 -23.39 48.11 50.21
C LYS A 416 -24.33 46.93 50.05
N ILE A 417 -24.27 45.97 50.99
CA ILE A 417 -25.19 44.82 51.05
C ILE A 417 -26.33 45.15 52.00
N THR A 418 -27.56 44.88 51.58
CA THR A 418 -28.76 45.05 52.44
C THR A 418 -29.37 43.67 52.69
N LEU A 419 -29.42 43.22 53.96
CA LEU A 419 -29.86 41.88 54.34
C LEU A 419 -31.35 41.79 54.66
N ASN A 420 -32.00 40.67 54.31
CA ASN A 420 -33.41 40.38 54.58
C ASN A 420 -34.39 41.41 53.99
N TYR A 421 -33.99 42.09 52.91
CA TYR A 421 -34.84 42.96 52.11
C TYR A 421 -34.95 42.40 50.70
N THR A 422 -36.14 42.52 50.10
CA THR A 422 -36.30 42.33 48.67
C THR A 422 -36.21 43.68 47.96
N ILE A 423 -35.77 43.73 46.70
CA ILE A 423 -35.77 44.99 45.92
C ILE A 423 -37.17 45.64 45.91
N ALA A 424 -38.26 44.86 45.95
CA ALA A 424 -39.62 45.37 46.02
C ALA A 424 -39.88 46.24 47.27
N ASP A 425 -39.19 45.97 48.38
CA ASP A 425 -39.28 46.74 49.63
C ASP A 425 -38.52 48.08 49.55
N ILE A 426 -37.49 48.15 48.70
CA ILE A 426 -36.65 49.34 48.53
C ILE A 426 -37.16 50.20 47.34
N TYR A 427 -37.71 49.55 46.29
CA TYR A 427 -38.20 50.19 45.07
C TYR A 427 -39.43 49.46 44.50
N PRO A 428 -40.64 50.00 44.71
CA PRO A 428 -41.90 49.33 44.37
C PRO A 428 -42.23 49.28 42.87
N TYR A 429 -41.27 49.53 41.99
CA TYR A 429 -41.44 49.55 40.52
C TYR A 429 -40.93 48.27 39.84
N TYR A 430 -40.15 47.43 40.52
CA TYR A 430 -39.60 46.18 39.97
C TYR A 430 -40.35 44.96 40.51
N ASP A 431 -41.04 44.21 39.63
CA ASP A 431 -41.88 43.06 39.98
C ASP A 431 -41.10 41.77 40.34
N THR A 432 -39.77 41.77 40.27
CA THR A 432 -38.94 40.59 40.55
C THR A 432 -38.41 40.59 41.99
N PRO A 433 -38.77 39.60 42.84
CA PRO A 433 -38.24 39.49 44.20
C PRO A 433 -36.74 39.15 44.15
N CYS A 434 -35.90 40.13 44.49
CA CYS A 434 -34.45 40.02 44.53
C CYS A 434 -33.98 39.97 45.98
N PRO A 435 -33.60 38.80 46.52
CA PRO A 435 -33.13 38.67 47.90
C PRO A 435 -31.74 39.31 48.05
N ASN A 436 -31.51 39.90 49.24
CA ASN A 436 -30.25 40.53 49.67
C ASN A 436 -29.54 41.34 48.57
N PRO A 437 -30.06 42.53 48.19
CA PRO A 437 -29.45 43.32 47.14
C PRO A 437 -28.06 43.85 47.54
N LEU A 438 -27.04 43.51 46.74
CA LEU A 438 -25.71 44.11 46.76
C LEU A 438 -25.69 45.30 45.81
N THR A 439 -25.51 46.50 46.35
CA THR A 439 -25.38 47.74 45.56
C THR A 439 -23.90 48.08 45.39
N VAL A 440 -23.45 48.25 44.14
CA VAL A 440 -22.07 48.62 43.78
C VAL A 440 -22.08 49.97 43.08
N LYS A 441 -21.46 50.99 43.67
CA LYS A 441 -21.36 52.34 43.12
C LYS A 441 -19.92 52.65 42.72
N ILE A 442 -19.74 53.15 41.50
CA ILE A 442 -18.45 53.49 40.91
C ILE A 442 -18.39 55.01 40.70
N ASP A 443 -17.41 55.67 41.30
CA ASP A 443 -17.40 57.15 41.37
C ASP A 443 -16.96 57.85 40.06
N ASP A 444 -16.31 57.14 39.14
CA ASP A 444 -15.68 57.68 37.91
C ASP A 444 -16.55 57.60 36.63
N GLU A 445 -17.72 56.95 36.67
CA GLU A 445 -18.55 56.59 35.49
C GLU A 445 -19.75 57.54 35.25
N VAL A 446 -19.57 58.86 35.25
CA VAL A 446 -20.68 59.78 34.89
C VAL A 446 -20.23 60.98 34.07
N PRO A 447 -20.92 61.26 32.94
CA PRO A 447 -21.39 62.62 32.73
C PRO A 447 -22.80 62.69 32.08
N THR A 448 -23.61 63.65 32.55
CA THR A 448 -24.63 64.44 31.80
C THR A 448 -25.45 63.65 30.75
N ILE A 449 -26.70 63.19 30.95
CA ILE A 449 -27.94 63.91 31.29
C ILE A 449 -29.04 62.86 31.55
N SER A 450 -29.71 62.91 32.71
CA SER A 450 -31.18 62.84 32.88
C SER A 450 -31.48 62.67 34.37
N TYR A 451 -32.04 63.72 34.95
CA TYR A 451 -32.27 63.94 36.37
C TYR A 451 -33.26 62.97 37.06
N ARG A 452 -33.62 61.84 36.43
CA ARG A 452 -34.55 60.84 37.01
C ARG A 452 -33.93 59.50 37.40
N THR A 453 -32.68 59.21 37.01
CA THR A 453 -32.09 57.86 37.24
C THR A 453 -30.78 57.89 38.05
N ILE A 454 -30.22 59.07 38.31
CA ILE A 454 -28.79 59.24 38.68
C ILE A 454 -28.53 59.38 40.20
N LEU A 455 -29.56 59.54 41.05
CA LEU A 455 -29.35 59.90 42.46
C LEU A 455 -29.45 58.76 43.49
N TYR A 456 -29.82 57.53 43.10
CA TYR A 456 -30.24 56.55 44.11
C TYR A 456 -29.77 55.10 43.97
N PHE A 457 -29.01 54.72 42.94
CA PHE A 457 -28.62 53.32 42.82
C PHE A 457 -27.24 53.12 42.20
N GLY A 458 -26.36 52.46 42.95
CA GLY A 458 -25.31 51.66 42.33
C GLY A 458 -25.91 50.47 41.57
N VAL A 459 -25.09 49.79 40.78
CA VAL A 459 -25.47 48.54 40.10
C VAL A 459 -25.88 47.52 41.17
N ILE A 460 -27.06 46.93 41.01
CA ILE A 460 -27.62 46.00 42.00
C ILE A 460 -27.46 44.56 41.51
N PHE A 461 -26.97 43.70 42.41
CA PHE A 461 -26.90 42.26 42.23
C PHE A 461 -27.77 41.56 43.28
N CYS A 462 -28.55 40.57 42.86
CA CYS A 462 -29.32 39.72 43.75
C CYS A 462 -28.43 38.63 44.28
N THR A 463 -28.29 38.52 45.60
CA THR A 463 -27.34 37.58 46.20
C THR A 463 -28.04 36.68 47.22
N ASN A 464 -27.53 35.47 47.39
CA ASN A 464 -28.06 34.50 48.34
C ASN A 464 -27.10 34.33 49.52
N PRO A 465 -27.58 33.97 50.73
CA PRO A 465 -26.72 33.77 51.90
C PRO A 465 -25.69 32.64 51.72
N ASN A 466 -25.93 31.74 50.75
CA ASN A 466 -25.02 30.66 50.40
C ASN A 466 -24.08 31.02 49.22
N ALA A 467 -24.14 32.24 48.69
CA ALA A 467 -23.31 32.69 47.57
C ALA A 467 -21.94 33.17 48.07
N THR A 468 -20.86 32.64 47.50
CA THR A 468 -19.50 33.05 47.85
C THR A 468 -18.89 33.98 46.80
N TYR A 469 -19.31 33.85 45.55
CA TYR A 469 -18.86 34.65 44.43
C TYR A 469 -20.05 35.35 43.76
N PHE A 470 -19.79 36.55 43.25
CA PHE A 470 -20.73 37.29 42.44
C PHE A 470 -20.06 37.80 41.18
N GLY A 471 -20.85 37.92 40.12
CA GLY A 471 -20.38 38.39 38.83
C GLY A 471 -21.58 38.81 38.00
N GLY A 472 -21.50 39.98 37.38
CA GLY A 472 -22.50 40.34 36.40
C GLY A 472 -22.15 41.52 35.52
N TYR A 473 -22.92 41.59 34.46
CA TYR A 473 -22.85 42.53 33.37
C TYR A 473 -24.03 43.50 33.42
N LYS A 474 -23.78 44.77 33.11
CA LYS A 474 -24.83 45.75 32.83
C LYS A 474 -24.47 46.65 31.64
N PRO A 475 -25.45 47.02 30.79
CA PRO A 475 -25.28 48.10 29.84
C PRO A 475 -25.32 49.45 30.57
N ILE A 476 -24.44 50.38 30.22
CA ILE A 476 -24.40 51.74 30.79
C ILE A 476 -24.45 52.78 29.65
N PHE A 477 -25.16 53.88 29.91
CA PHE A 477 -25.22 55.04 29.02
C PHE A 477 -24.29 56.14 29.58
N GLY A 478 -22.98 56.01 29.34
CA GLY A 478 -21.95 56.92 29.86
C GLY A 478 -20.75 57.06 28.92
N TYR A 479 -19.54 57.24 29.48
CA TYR A 479 -18.29 57.23 28.70
C TYR A 479 -17.97 55.85 28.10
N SER A 480 -18.45 54.80 28.77
CA SER A 480 -18.37 53.40 28.34
C SER A 480 -19.78 52.88 28.04
N SER A 481 -19.87 51.84 27.20
CA SER A 481 -21.15 51.22 26.82
C SER A 481 -21.46 49.96 27.64
N HIS A 482 -20.44 49.26 28.14
CA HIS A 482 -20.56 47.97 28.79
C HIS A 482 -19.78 47.98 30.12
N ILE A 483 -20.39 47.51 31.21
CA ILE A 483 -19.69 47.31 32.49
C ILE A 483 -19.78 45.87 32.96
N PHE A 484 -18.65 45.38 33.47
CA PHE A 484 -18.51 44.05 34.07
C PHE A 484 -18.01 44.23 35.50
N ILE A 485 -18.67 43.57 36.46
CA ILE A 485 -18.35 43.66 37.89
C ILE A 485 -18.30 42.23 38.44
N TRP A 486 -17.28 41.92 39.22
CA TRP A 486 -17.12 40.62 39.87
C TRP A 486 -16.46 40.74 41.23
N GLY A 487 -16.59 39.70 42.05
CA GLY A 487 -15.97 39.67 43.36
C GLY A 487 -16.34 38.48 44.23
N ARG A 488 -15.86 38.53 45.48
CA ARG A 488 -16.09 37.51 46.52
C ARG A 488 -16.80 38.14 47.72
N ILE A 489 -17.88 37.49 48.16
CA ILE A 489 -18.66 37.88 49.34
C ILE A 489 -18.50 36.78 50.40
N ASN A 490 -18.39 37.18 51.65
CA ASN A 490 -18.41 36.26 52.79
C ASN A 490 -19.63 36.54 53.67
N TYR A 491 -20.59 35.62 53.67
CA TYR A 491 -21.78 35.64 54.53
C TYR A 491 -21.46 35.05 55.91
N GLN A 492 -20.69 35.77 56.72
CA GLN A 492 -20.62 35.54 58.17
C GLN A 492 -21.69 36.41 58.87
N LEU A 493 -21.73 36.42 60.21
CA LEU A 493 -22.73 37.17 61.01
C LEU A 493 -22.91 38.65 60.58
N ASP A 494 -21.93 39.23 59.86
CA ASP A 494 -22.03 40.47 59.08
C ASP A 494 -21.42 40.21 57.67
N PRO A 495 -22.17 40.40 56.55
CA PRO A 495 -21.69 40.08 55.21
C PRO A 495 -20.64 41.08 54.74
N ILE A 496 -19.41 40.61 54.50
CA ILE A 496 -18.29 41.44 54.07
C ILE A 496 -17.92 41.09 52.63
N VAL A 497 -17.81 42.12 51.77
CA VAL A 497 -17.24 41.99 50.42
C VAL A 497 -15.72 41.93 50.56
N ARG A 498 -15.11 40.77 50.29
CA ARG A 498 -13.65 40.57 50.41
C ARG A 498 -12.89 41.10 49.21
N HIS A 499 -13.48 40.94 48.02
CA HIS A 499 -12.90 41.41 46.77
C HIS A 499 -13.98 41.95 45.86
N VAL A 500 -13.69 43.07 45.20
CA VAL A 500 -14.53 43.63 44.15
C VAL A 500 -13.66 44.26 43.08
N ALA A 501 -13.91 43.90 41.84
CA ALA A 501 -13.28 44.49 40.68
C ALA A 501 -14.34 44.82 39.63
N ALA A 502 -14.08 45.88 38.87
CA ALA A 502 -14.95 46.31 37.80
C ALA A 502 -14.13 46.78 36.60
N ALA A 503 -14.61 46.47 35.41
CA ALA A 503 -14.04 46.98 34.16
C ALA A 503 -15.18 47.45 33.25
N SER A 504 -15.00 48.63 32.67
CA SER A 504 -15.89 49.12 31.62
C SER A 504 -15.21 48.99 30.26
N CYS A 505 -15.98 48.65 29.23
CA CYS A 505 -15.45 48.44 27.89
C CYS A 505 -16.26 49.23 26.86
N ASN A 506 -15.55 49.77 25.87
CA ASN A 506 -16.14 50.24 24.63
C ASN A 506 -15.81 49.27 23.50
N ILE A 507 -16.82 48.95 22.70
CA ILE A 507 -16.75 47.92 21.66
C ILE A 507 -16.67 48.61 20.32
N THR A 508 -15.64 48.27 19.55
CA THR A 508 -15.46 48.76 18.18
C THR A 508 -15.22 47.59 17.26
N MET A 509 -15.74 47.65 16.04
CA MET A 509 -15.49 46.59 15.05
C MET A 509 -14.23 46.93 14.26
N GLU A 510 -13.35 45.95 14.09
CA GLU A 510 -12.17 46.05 13.24
C GLU A 510 -12.13 44.91 12.23
N THR A 511 -11.46 45.17 11.12
CA THR A 511 -11.28 44.20 10.05
C THR A 511 -9.82 43.78 10.02
N VAL A 512 -9.59 42.48 9.90
CA VAL A 512 -8.25 41.88 9.87
C VAL A 512 -8.19 40.90 8.70
N ASP A 513 -7.10 40.91 7.94
CA ASP A 513 -6.93 39.94 6.87
C ASP A 513 -6.40 38.63 7.47
N ILE A 514 -6.97 37.51 7.02
CA ILE A 514 -6.78 36.19 7.64
C ILE A 514 -6.30 35.20 6.60
N GLU A 515 -5.22 34.49 6.92
CA GLU A 515 -4.80 33.33 6.16
C GLU A 515 -5.69 32.13 6.57
N THR A 516 -6.53 31.69 5.64
CA THR A 516 -7.48 30.60 5.87
C THR A 516 -7.50 29.60 4.72
N THR A 517 -7.89 28.37 5.06
CA THR A 517 -8.09 27.29 4.09
C THR A 517 -9.56 26.88 4.12
N PHE A 518 -10.23 27.03 2.99
CA PHE A 518 -11.60 26.59 2.79
C PHE A 518 -11.64 25.17 2.20
N LEU A 519 -12.67 24.42 2.54
CA LEU A 519 -12.98 23.07 2.06
C LEU A 519 -14.26 23.11 1.25
N ASN A 520 -14.30 22.32 0.18
CA ASN A 520 -15.42 22.20 -0.76
C ASN A 520 -15.67 23.47 -1.60
N ILE A 521 -16.06 23.28 -2.86
CA ILE A 521 -16.26 24.37 -3.83
C ILE A 521 -17.62 25.07 -3.66
N THR A 522 -18.63 24.39 -3.11
CA THR A 522 -20.00 24.93 -2.99
C THR A 522 -20.21 25.73 -1.71
N ASP A 523 -19.70 25.22 -0.59
CA ASP A 523 -20.05 25.71 0.76
C ASP A 523 -18.89 26.45 1.45
N LEU A 524 -17.69 26.45 0.84
CA LEU A 524 -16.45 27.06 1.36
C LEU A 524 -16.33 26.99 2.89
N ARG A 525 -16.36 25.78 3.45
CA ARG A 525 -16.26 25.59 4.90
C ARG A 525 -14.84 25.84 5.39
N LEU A 526 -14.67 26.45 6.55
CA LEU A 526 -13.36 26.57 7.20
C LEU A 526 -12.78 25.19 7.53
N ASP A 527 -11.49 24.98 7.26
CA ASP A 527 -10.78 23.75 7.62
C ASP A 527 -10.45 23.72 9.12
N PRO A 528 -11.05 22.83 9.93
CA PRO A 528 -10.75 22.75 11.36
C PRO A 528 -9.34 22.21 11.64
N ARG A 529 -8.69 21.54 10.67
CA ARG A 529 -7.31 21.03 10.84
C ARG A 529 -6.26 22.13 10.68
N ASN A 530 -6.59 23.17 9.90
CA ASN A 530 -5.74 24.33 9.67
C ASN A 530 -6.52 25.59 10.07
N PRO A 531 -6.58 25.92 11.38
CA PRO A 531 -7.40 27.01 11.87
C PRO A 531 -6.96 28.35 11.25
N PRO A 532 -7.91 29.28 11.04
CA PRO A 532 -7.63 30.58 10.46
C PRO A 532 -6.65 31.38 11.32
N LYS A 533 -5.65 32.01 10.69
CA LYS A 533 -4.64 32.81 11.38
C LYS A 533 -4.77 34.29 11.03
N PRO A 534 -5.13 35.16 11.99
CA PRO A 534 -5.22 36.59 11.75
C PRO A 534 -3.83 37.21 11.54
N LEU A 535 -3.71 38.09 10.55
CA LEU A 535 -2.48 38.85 10.28
C LEU A 535 -2.55 40.18 11.03
N GLU A 536 -2.03 40.22 12.25
CA GLU A 536 -2.14 41.40 13.15
C GLU A 536 -1.62 42.73 12.56
N HIS A 537 -0.69 42.68 11.61
CA HIS A 537 -0.17 43.88 10.94
C HIS A 537 -1.14 44.49 9.90
N THR A 538 -2.23 43.78 9.56
CA THR A 538 -3.24 44.22 8.58
C THR A 538 -4.50 44.80 9.21
N VAL A 539 -4.53 44.87 10.55
CA VAL A 539 -5.68 45.33 11.34
C VAL A 539 -6.02 46.76 10.97
N ARG A 540 -7.29 46.98 10.65
CA ARG A 540 -7.79 48.27 10.21
C ARG A 540 -9.21 48.50 10.71
N GLN A 541 -9.53 49.74 11.09
CA GLN A 541 -10.86 50.06 11.62
C GLN A 541 -11.94 49.83 10.55
N SER A 542 -12.99 49.10 10.92
CA SER A 542 -14.14 48.93 10.02
C SER A 542 -14.91 50.24 9.86
N THR A 543 -15.70 50.37 8.80
CA THR A 543 -16.71 51.43 8.69
C THR A 543 -17.63 51.35 9.91
N ARG A 544 -17.92 52.49 10.55
CA ARG A 544 -18.67 52.56 11.82
C ARG A 544 -19.96 51.72 11.75
N VAL A 545 -19.94 50.54 12.35
CA VAL A 545 -21.11 49.69 12.54
C VAL A 545 -21.87 50.24 13.74
N VAL A 546 -23.09 50.73 13.51
CA VAL A 546 -23.97 51.18 14.57
C VAL A 546 -24.85 50.02 14.96
N ILE A 547 -24.54 49.45 16.12
CA ILE A 547 -25.27 48.31 16.66
C ILE A 547 -26.33 48.88 17.61
N GLY A 548 -27.60 48.53 17.38
CA GLY A 548 -28.72 49.00 18.18
C GLY A 548 -28.59 48.70 19.66
N SER A 549 -29.33 49.42 20.51
CA SER A 549 -29.29 49.26 21.97
C SER A 549 -29.67 47.85 22.44
N GLN A 550 -30.39 47.08 21.61
CA GLN A 550 -30.76 45.69 21.91
C GLN A 550 -29.56 44.74 21.99
N ALA A 551 -28.49 44.97 21.20
CA ALA A 551 -27.29 44.13 21.26
C ALA A 551 -26.58 44.22 22.62
N SER A 552 -26.70 45.35 23.30
CA SER A 552 -26.16 45.53 24.64
C SER A 552 -26.89 44.68 25.69
N TYR A 553 -28.08 44.15 25.42
CA TYR A 553 -28.77 43.23 26.34
C TYR A 553 -28.47 41.75 26.07
N SER A 554 -27.84 41.43 24.94
CA SER A 554 -27.58 40.05 24.50
C SER A 554 -26.76 39.19 25.46
N TYR A 555 -25.94 39.79 26.33
CA TYR A 555 -25.22 39.10 27.40
C TYR A 555 -26.14 38.49 28.47
N LEU A 556 -27.28 39.12 28.73
CA LEU A 556 -28.26 38.66 29.73
C LEU A 556 -29.22 37.61 29.15
N ASP A 557 -29.31 37.51 27.82
CA ASP A 557 -30.15 36.55 27.10
C ASP A 557 -29.47 35.20 26.84
N LEU A 558 -28.25 35.00 27.37
CA LEU A 558 -27.60 33.69 27.34
C LEU A 558 -28.39 32.66 28.16
N ALA A 559 -28.20 31.39 27.83
CA ALA A 559 -28.84 30.30 28.55
C ALA A 559 -28.48 30.34 30.05
N VAL A 560 -29.50 30.33 30.90
CA VAL A 560 -29.33 30.30 32.36
C VAL A 560 -28.79 28.94 32.77
N LEU A 561 -27.60 28.93 33.37
CA LEU A 561 -26.93 27.74 33.88
C LEU A 561 -27.11 27.61 35.39
N ASP A 562 -27.21 26.38 35.88
CA ASP A 562 -27.20 26.11 37.31
C ASP A 562 -25.77 26.18 37.85
N THR A 563 -25.41 27.32 38.44
CA THR A 563 -24.13 27.54 39.12
C THR A 563 -24.20 27.24 40.63
N GLY A 564 -25.20 26.46 41.06
CA GLY A 564 -25.43 26.13 42.46
C GLY A 564 -25.84 27.35 43.29
N SER A 565 -25.15 27.61 44.40
CA SER A 565 -25.47 28.73 45.30
C SER A 565 -24.85 30.07 44.90
N GLN A 566 -24.06 30.11 43.82
CA GLN A 566 -23.29 31.29 43.41
C GLN A 566 -24.18 32.35 42.75
N SER A 567 -23.80 33.61 42.90
CA SER A 567 -24.56 34.77 42.43
C SER A 567 -24.02 35.30 41.09
N LEU A 568 -24.05 34.46 40.06
CA LEU A 568 -23.54 34.80 38.72
C LEU A 568 -24.69 35.05 37.74
N ASP A 569 -24.55 36.07 36.90
CA ASP A 569 -25.46 36.25 35.76
C ASP A 569 -25.16 35.23 34.64
N PRO A 570 -26.01 35.12 33.60
CA PRO A 570 -25.81 34.12 32.53
C PRO A 570 -24.45 34.22 31.82
N PHE A 571 -23.88 35.42 31.71
CA PHE A 571 -22.57 35.62 31.09
C PHE A 571 -21.43 35.15 32.00
N PHE A 572 -21.42 35.54 33.27
CA PHE A 572 -20.41 35.09 34.24
C PHE A 572 -20.55 33.61 34.59
N ALA A 573 -21.76 33.07 34.55
CA ALA A 573 -21.99 31.64 34.62
C ALA A 573 -21.25 30.94 33.47
N SER A 574 -21.51 31.37 32.23
CA SER A 574 -20.84 30.84 31.03
C SER A 574 -19.31 31.02 31.10
N LEU A 575 -18.81 32.13 31.64
CA LEU A 575 -17.38 32.41 31.83
C LEU A 575 -16.68 31.37 32.72
N THR A 576 -17.41 30.78 33.68
CA THR A 576 -16.86 29.80 34.64
C THR A 576 -17.15 28.35 34.29
N THR A 577 -18.03 28.09 33.31
CA THR A 577 -18.47 26.73 32.96
C THR A 577 -18.15 26.31 31.53
N SER A 578 -17.74 27.24 30.65
CA SER A 578 -17.48 26.96 29.24
C SER A 578 -16.27 26.03 29.00
N PRO A 579 -16.05 25.53 27.77
CA PRO A 579 -14.81 24.82 27.42
C PRO A 579 -13.54 25.64 27.68
N TRP A 580 -13.65 26.96 27.69
CA TRP A 580 -12.59 27.91 28.01
C TRP A 580 -12.79 28.54 29.40
N ALA A 581 -13.40 27.79 30.32
CA ALA A 581 -13.78 28.26 31.64
C ALA A 581 -12.62 28.82 32.45
N LEU A 582 -12.89 29.95 33.10
CA LEU A 582 -12.05 30.50 34.14
C LEU A 582 -12.41 29.86 35.50
N PRO A 583 -11.44 29.38 36.29
CA PRO A 583 -11.72 28.89 37.64
C PRO A 583 -12.41 29.95 38.49
N ILE A 584 -13.54 29.61 39.12
CA ILE A 584 -14.37 30.55 39.87
C ILE A 584 -13.61 31.28 40.99
N GLN A 585 -12.56 30.65 41.54
CA GLN A 585 -11.69 31.23 42.57
C GLN A 585 -11.01 32.51 42.08
N ARG A 586 -10.73 32.64 40.78
CA ARG A 586 -10.09 33.84 40.21
C ARG A 586 -10.99 35.08 40.26
N LEU A 587 -12.31 34.91 40.42
CA LEU A 587 -13.21 36.04 40.66
C LEU A 587 -13.01 36.68 42.05
N GLY A 588 -12.28 36.02 42.96
CA GLY A 588 -12.01 36.50 44.31
C GLY A 588 -10.68 37.22 44.52
N GLY A 589 -9.92 37.51 43.45
CA GLY A 589 -8.60 38.15 43.53
C GLY A 589 -7.49 37.20 43.99
N ASN A 590 -6.33 37.71 44.40
CA ASN A 590 -5.16 36.93 44.86
C ASN A 590 -5.29 36.39 46.31
N GLY A 591 -6.51 36.23 46.82
CA GLY A 591 -6.74 35.75 48.18
C GLY A 591 -6.57 34.24 48.28
N ASP A 592 -5.35 33.79 48.58
CA ASP A 592 -5.10 32.46 49.12
C ASP A 592 -6.00 32.23 50.35
N ASP A 593 -6.67 31.08 50.37
CA ASP A 593 -7.39 30.57 51.52
C ASP A 593 -6.38 30.19 52.61
N ASP A 594 -6.08 31.13 53.51
CA ASP A 594 -5.87 30.80 54.91
C ASP A 594 -6.85 31.65 55.72
N GLY A 595 -7.94 31.01 56.14
CA GLY A 595 -9.15 31.62 56.70
C GLY A 595 -9.01 32.28 58.07
N ASN A 596 -7.89 32.96 58.37
CA ASN A 596 -7.63 33.53 59.70
C ASN A 596 -7.46 35.06 59.74
N ASP A 597 -7.40 35.74 58.60
CA ASP A 597 -7.28 37.21 58.58
C ASP A 597 -8.67 37.87 58.51
N THR A 598 -9.19 38.21 59.69
CA THR A 598 -10.40 39.02 59.88
C THR A 598 -10.23 40.49 59.46
N ASN A 599 -9.03 40.88 59.00
CA ASN A 599 -8.68 42.22 58.56
C ASN A 599 -8.21 42.26 57.09
N ALA A 600 -8.76 41.41 56.22
CA ALA A 600 -8.48 41.47 54.78
C ALA A 600 -9.03 42.78 54.20
N SER A 601 -8.18 43.80 54.07
CA SER A 601 -8.49 45.01 53.33
C SER A 601 -8.72 44.65 51.87
N ILE A 602 -9.77 45.21 51.25
CA ILE A 602 -10.01 45.11 49.81
C ILE A 602 -8.71 45.52 49.10
N ALA A 603 -8.17 44.65 48.24
CA ALA A 603 -6.91 44.90 47.55
C ALA A 603 -7.02 46.24 46.79
N SER A 604 -6.12 47.19 47.08
CA SER A 604 -6.17 48.57 46.58
C SER A 604 -5.67 48.73 45.14
N SER A 605 -5.59 47.65 44.37
CA SER A 605 -5.11 47.64 43.00
C SER A 605 -5.64 46.43 42.23
N PHE A 606 -5.87 46.60 40.93
CA PHE A 606 -6.25 45.54 40.01
C PHE A 606 -5.21 44.40 40.05
N THR A 607 -5.63 43.16 40.33
CA THR A 607 -4.72 42.02 40.54
C THR A 607 -4.43 41.26 39.24
N GLU A 608 -3.41 40.40 39.23
CA GLU A 608 -3.13 39.49 38.10
C GLU A 608 -4.32 38.57 37.78
N ASN A 609 -5.03 38.11 38.83
CA ASN A 609 -6.28 37.35 38.65
C ASN A 609 -7.36 38.21 37.98
N ASP A 610 -7.46 39.50 38.29
CA ASP A 610 -8.42 40.41 37.65
C ASP A 610 -8.07 40.68 36.17
N GLU A 611 -6.79 40.72 35.81
CA GLU A 611 -6.34 40.78 34.40
C GLU A 611 -6.69 39.50 33.64
N ALA A 612 -6.56 38.34 34.29
CA ALA A 612 -7.02 37.07 33.72
C ALA A 612 -8.55 37.03 33.54
N VAL A 613 -9.32 37.55 34.49
CA VAL A 613 -10.78 37.69 34.36
C VAL A 613 -11.12 38.62 33.20
N LEU A 614 -10.45 39.78 33.10
CA LEU A 614 -10.68 40.74 32.03
C LEU A 614 -10.34 40.18 30.63
N SER A 615 -9.25 39.43 30.50
CA SER A 615 -8.90 38.78 29.23
C SER A 615 -9.92 37.68 28.85
N ALA A 616 -10.41 36.91 29.82
CA ALA A 616 -11.47 35.94 29.60
C ALA A 616 -12.80 36.60 29.18
N ILE A 617 -13.16 37.74 29.79
CA ILE A 617 -14.33 38.54 29.40
C ILE A 617 -14.22 39.00 27.95
N LYS A 618 -13.05 39.51 27.54
CA LYS A 618 -12.81 39.94 26.15
C LYS A 618 -12.95 38.78 25.17
N PHE A 619 -12.38 37.62 25.49
CA PHE A 619 -12.46 36.43 24.64
C PHE A 619 -13.89 35.91 24.47
N HIS A 620 -14.63 35.71 25.56
CA HIS A 620 -16.02 35.24 25.52
C HIS A 620 -16.93 36.26 24.82
N SER A 621 -16.71 37.54 25.08
CA SER A 621 -17.40 38.61 24.35
C SER A 621 -17.07 38.57 22.86
N GLY A 622 -15.81 38.35 22.48
CA GLY A 622 -15.39 38.20 21.09
C GLY A 622 -16.16 37.11 20.36
N ILE A 623 -16.32 35.94 20.98
CA ILE A 623 -17.13 34.83 20.42
C ILE A 623 -18.58 35.27 20.20
N MET A 624 -19.21 35.90 21.18
CA MET A 624 -20.58 36.38 21.06
C MET A 624 -20.73 37.40 19.93
N TRP A 625 -19.81 38.37 19.85
CA TRP A 625 -19.84 39.41 18.83
C TRP A 625 -19.56 38.87 17.43
N ALA A 626 -18.77 37.80 17.29
CA ALA A 626 -18.60 37.10 16.02
C ALA A 626 -19.92 36.43 15.56
N GLN A 627 -20.69 35.84 16.48
CA GLN A 627 -22.01 35.26 16.17
C GLN A 627 -23.05 36.33 15.84
N ILE A 628 -22.98 37.48 16.50
CA ILE A 628 -23.81 38.65 16.18
C ILE A 628 -23.44 39.19 14.79
N ALA A 629 -22.15 39.31 14.46
CA ALA A 629 -21.73 39.76 13.15
C ALA A 629 -22.19 38.80 12.03
N SER A 630 -22.09 37.49 12.25
CA SER A 630 -22.52 36.47 11.28
C SER A 630 -24.03 36.52 10.97
N SER A 631 -24.89 36.91 11.93
CA SER A 631 -26.33 37.06 11.67
C SER A 631 -26.69 38.35 10.92
N LEU A 632 -25.72 39.25 10.72
CA LEU A 632 -25.89 40.54 10.03
C LEU A 632 -25.44 40.51 8.57
N LEU A 633 -25.33 39.32 7.97
CA LEU A 633 -25.00 39.17 6.56
C LEU A 633 -26.15 39.67 5.67
N ILE A 634 -25.83 40.63 4.80
CA ILE A 634 -26.68 41.16 3.73
C ILE A 634 -25.87 41.19 2.42
N PRO A 635 -26.51 41.35 1.25
CA PRO A 635 -25.80 41.41 -0.02
C PRO A 635 -24.62 42.41 -0.01
N ALA A 636 -23.46 41.95 -0.45
CA ALA A 636 -22.19 42.69 -0.36
C ALA A 636 -22.13 43.92 -1.28
N ASP A 637 -23.07 44.06 -2.22
CA ASP A 637 -23.24 45.22 -3.09
C ASP A 637 -23.78 46.44 -2.35
N GLN A 638 -24.41 46.23 -1.19
CA GLN A 638 -25.05 47.26 -0.38
C GLN A 638 -24.22 47.67 0.85
N THR A 639 -23.07 47.02 1.08
CA THR A 639 -22.25 47.22 2.28
C THR A 639 -20.83 47.63 1.93
N ASN A 640 -20.18 48.31 2.88
CA ASN A 640 -18.79 48.73 2.81
C ASN A 640 -18.10 48.55 4.17
N THR A 641 -18.48 47.52 4.92
CA THR A 641 -18.02 47.29 6.29
C THR A 641 -16.56 46.84 6.34
N THR A 642 -16.05 46.21 5.29
CA THR A 642 -14.67 45.70 5.26
C THR A 642 -13.60 46.78 4.97
N PHE A 643 -14.04 48.02 4.69
CA PHE A 643 -13.20 49.16 4.32
C PHE A 643 -12.87 50.07 5.50
N THR A 644 -11.70 50.71 5.44
CA THR A 644 -11.38 51.90 6.22
C THR A 644 -11.74 53.14 5.41
N LYS A 645 -12.77 53.89 5.82
CA LYS A 645 -13.19 55.15 5.16
C LYS A 645 -13.47 54.95 3.65
N PRO A 646 -14.54 54.23 3.29
CA PRO A 646 -14.86 53.90 1.90
C PRO A 646 -15.08 55.16 1.05
N GLN A 647 -14.62 55.14 -0.20
CA GLN A 647 -14.96 56.18 -1.17
C GLN A 647 -16.43 56.06 -1.60
N PRO A 648 -17.08 57.15 -2.03
CA PRO A 648 -18.45 57.09 -2.54
C PRO A 648 -18.58 56.10 -3.71
N GLY A 649 -19.37 55.03 -3.52
CA GLY A 649 -19.59 53.98 -4.52
C GLY A 649 -18.74 52.72 -4.38
N GLU A 650 -17.83 52.66 -3.41
CA GLU A 650 -17.12 51.43 -3.02
C GLU A 650 -18.02 50.52 -2.18
N ASN A 651 -18.07 49.23 -2.54
CA ASN A 651 -18.79 48.20 -1.80
C ASN A 651 -17.98 46.91 -1.66
N ASP A 652 -18.37 46.06 -0.71
CA ASP A 652 -17.65 44.82 -0.36
C ASP A 652 -17.66 43.82 -1.53
N ALA A 653 -18.68 43.87 -2.39
CA ALA A 653 -18.78 43.03 -3.59
C ALA A 653 -17.69 43.34 -4.63
N GLN A 654 -17.14 44.55 -4.71
CA GLN A 654 -16.16 44.90 -5.76
C GLN A 654 -14.78 44.24 -5.53
N ARG A 655 -14.45 43.82 -4.30
CA ARG A 655 -13.11 43.35 -3.96
C ARG A 655 -12.93 41.88 -4.35
N ARG A 656 -11.81 41.60 -5.02
CA ARG A 656 -11.41 40.24 -5.44
C ARG A 656 -10.20 39.79 -4.64
N TYR A 657 -10.24 38.56 -4.15
CA TYR A 657 -9.17 37.96 -3.38
C TYR A 657 -8.54 36.82 -4.17
N ASN A 658 -7.22 36.84 -4.30
CA ASN A 658 -6.49 35.77 -4.97
C ASN A 658 -6.46 34.54 -4.06
N ALA A 659 -6.86 33.40 -4.60
CA ALA A 659 -6.89 32.13 -3.91
C ALA A 659 -6.21 31.04 -4.75
N THR A 660 -5.63 30.06 -4.06
CA THR A 660 -5.05 28.87 -4.67
C THR A 660 -5.90 27.66 -4.32
N MET A 661 -6.55 27.11 -5.33
CA MET A 661 -7.33 25.89 -5.25
C MET A 661 -6.41 24.69 -5.47
N THR A 662 -6.45 23.73 -4.57
CA THR A 662 -5.68 22.48 -4.64
C THR A 662 -6.65 21.32 -4.60
N ASP A 663 -6.68 20.51 -5.65
CA ASP A 663 -7.36 19.22 -5.62
C ASP A 663 -6.35 18.12 -5.28
N SER A 664 -6.54 17.52 -4.11
CA SER A 664 -5.71 16.42 -3.62
C SER A 664 -5.95 15.09 -4.35
N ALA A 665 -7.13 14.90 -4.93
CA ALA A 665 -7.43 13.74 -5.77
C ALA A 665 -6.79 13.89 -7.15
N GLY A 666 -6.80 15.12 -7.69
CA GLY A 666 -5.97 15.60 -8.77
C GLY A 666 -5.93 14.70 -10.01
N ARG A 667 -4.85 14.79 -10.77
CA ARG A 667 -4.62 13.90 -11.91
C ARG A 667 -3.99 12.62 -11.42
N ARG A 668 -4.59 11.48 -11.77
CA ARG A 668 -4.00 10.18 -11.51
C ARG A 668 -2.99 9.88 -12.60
N ARG A 669 -1.75 9.57 -12.21
CA ARG A 669 -0.67 9.24 -13.13
C ARG A 669 -0.07 7.88 -12.79
N VAL A 670 0.35 7.17 -13.83
CA VAL A 670 1.09 5.92 -13.69
C VAL A 670 2.55 6.27 -13.41
N ILE A 671 3.06 5.77 -12.30
CA ILE A 671 4.47 5.93 -11.90
C ILE A 671 5.10 4.56 -11.88
N GLN A 672 6.33 4.47 -12.37
CA GLN A 672 7.13 3.27 -12.23
C GLN A 672 7.83 3.26 -10.87
N ASP A 673 7.64 2.19 -10.09
CA ASP A 673 8.25 2.06 -8.78
C ASP A 673 9.76 1.83 -8.89
N ALA A 674 10.55 2.70 -8.28
CA ALA A 674 12.01 2.65 -8.37
C ALA A 674 12.57 1.40 -7.69
N VAL A 675 12.02 0.99 -6.54
CA VAL A 675 12.54 -0.16 -5.79
C VAL A 675 12.31 -1.46 -6.57
N SER A 676 11.07 -1.69 -7.02
CA SER A 676 10.70 -2.85 -7.83
C SER A 676 11.49 -2.91 -9.13
N THR A 677 11.70 -1.77 -9.79
CA THR A 677 12.49 -1.70 -11.03
C THR A 677 13.95 -2.12 -10.80
N ARG A 678 14.61 -1.59 -9.76
CA ARG A 678 16.01 -1.91 -9.45
C ARG A 678 16.20 -3.38 -9.09
N VAL A 679 15.25 -3.98 -8.36
CA VAL A 679 15.27 -5.41 -8.05
C VAL A 679 15.11 -6.25 -9.32
N LEU A 680 14.18 -5.88 -10.20
CA LEU A 680 13.95 -6.57 -11.46
C LEU A 680 15.15 -6.46 -12.41
N GLU A 681 15.81 -5.30 -12.50
CA GLU A 681 17.04 -5.09 -13.25
C GLU A 681 18.19 -5.96 -12.74
N ALA A 682 18.37 -6.04 -11.42
CA ALA A 682 19.39 -6.90 -10.80
C ALA A 682 19.14 -8.39 -11.14
N LEU A 683 17.89 -8.84 -11.10
CA LEU A 683 17.51 -10.20 -11.48
C LEU A 683 17.75 -10.45 -12.97
N LEU A 684 17.39 -9.50 -13.85
CA LEU A 684 17.61 -9.61 -15.30
C LEU A 684 19.10 -9.67 -15.64
N LEU A 685 19.93 -8.85 -14.99
CA LEU A 685 21.39 -8.89 -15.13
C LEU A 685 21.98 -10.21 -14.65
N PHE A 686 21.49 -10.74 -13.52
CA PHE A 686 21.90 -12.04 -13.00
C PHE A 686 21.59 -13.17 -14.00
N VAL A 687 20.38 -13.21 -14.54
CA VAL A 687 19.98 -14.20 -15.55
C VAL A 687 20.80 -14.03 -16.82
N LEU A 688 21.01 -12.80 -17.30
CA LEU A 688 21.86 -12.53 -18.47
C LEU A 688 23.28 -13.04 -18.26
N ALA A 689 23.88 -12.80 -17.09
CA ALA A 689 25.22 -13.28 -16.76
C ALA A 689 25.28 -14.82 -16.75
N MET A 690 24.27 -15.50 -16.19
CA MET A 690 24.20 -16.96 -16.17
C MET A 690 23.97 -17.57 -17.56
N VAL A 691 23.14 -16.93 -18.41
CA VAL A 691 22.94 -17.36 -19.80
C VAL A 691 24.23 -17.20 -20.62
N LEU A 692 24.96 -16.09 -20.44
CA LEU A 692 26.26 -15.88 -21.08
C LEU A 692 27.30 -16.88 -20.58
N LEU A 693 27.35 -17.14 -19.27
CA LEU A 693 28.22 -18.16 -18.68
C LEU A 693 27.91 -19.54 -19.27
N SER A 694 26.63 -19.92 -19.33
CA SER A 694 26.20 -21.17 -19.96
C SER A 694 26.67 -21.26 -21.41
N TRP A 695 26.59 -20.16 -22.17
CA TRP A 695 27.05 -20.13 -23.56
C TRP A 695 28.57 -20.32 -23.67
N VAL A 696 29.36 -19.63 -22.84
CA VAL A 696 30.83 -19.75 -22.87
C VAL A 696 31.28 -21.18 -22.54
N VAL A 697 30.61 -21.84 -21.59
CA VAL A 697 30.99 -23.19 -21.14
C VAL A 697 30.43 -24.28 -22.07
N ILE A 698 29.41 -24.00 -22.87
CA ILE A 698 28.80 -24.98 -23.79
C ILE A 698 29.72 -25.29 -24.98
N GLY A 699 30.10 -26.57 -25.10
CA GLY A 699 30.75 -27.16 -26.28
C GLY A 699 29.74 -27.75 -27.27
N ASP A 700 30.17 -28.70 -28.11
CA ASP A 700 29.27 -29.36 -29.07
C ASP A 700 28.16 -30.15 -28.38
N MET A 701 26.92 -29.65 -28.51
CA MET A 701 25.71 -30.31 -27.99
C MET A 701 25.09 -31.27 -29.01
N ALA A 702 25.69 -31.41 -30.20
CA ALA A 702 25.34 -32.41 -31.21
C ALA A 702 25.95 -33.78 -30.81
N VAL A 703 25.44 -34.37 -29.74
CA VAL A 703 25.95 -35.63 -29.18
C VAL A 703 25.18 -36.85 -29.67
N LEU A 704 23.85 -36.75 -29.83
CA LEU A 704 22.98 -37.85 -30.26
C LEU A 704 22.27 -37.52 -31.58
N ALA A 705 21.96 -38.54 -32.38
CA ALA A 705 21.14 -38.41 -33.59
C ALA A 705 19.62 -38.30 -33.30
N SER A 706 19.20 -38.75 -32.12
CA SER A 706 17.80 -38.88 -31.69
C SER A 706 17.58 -38.25 -30.31
N SER A 707 16.31 -38.07 -29.92
CA SER A 707 15.95 -37.39 -28.67
C SER A 707 16.37 -38.20 -27.43
N PRO A 708 17.06 -37.58 -26.44
CA PRO A 708 17.61 -38.28 -25.27
C PRO A 708 16.54 -38.76 -24.27
N THR A 709 15.27 -38.42 -24.50
CA THR A 709 14.11 -38.77 -23.66
C THR A 709 13.26 -39.89 -24.26
N SER A 710 13.58 -40.38 -25.47
CA SER A 710 12.85 -41.48 -26.10
C SER A 710 13.39 -42.83 -25.64
N ILE A 711 12.50 -43.71 -25.17
CA ILE A 711 12.85 -45.08 -24.72
C ILE A 711 13.57 -45.86 -25.82
N ALA A 712 13.13 -45.72 -27.07
CA ALA A 712 13.74 -46.39 -28.21
C ALA A 712 15.14 -45.84 -28.52
N ALA A 713 15.35 -44.53 -28.41
CA ALA A 713 16.65 -43.90 -28.65
C ALA A 713 17.67 -44.36 -27.61
N VAL A 714 17.31 -44.31 -26.32
CA VAL A 714 18.20 -44.79 -25.25
C VAL A 714 18.39 -46.31 -25.31
N GLY A 715 17.33 -47.06 -25.61
CA GLY A 715 17.40 -48.51 -25.83
C GLY A 715 18.32 -48.89 -26.99
N ALA A 716 18.34 -48.12 -28.08
CA ALA A 716 19.25 -48.33 -29.20
C ALA A 716 20.72 -48.06 -28.84
N LEU A 717 20.99 -47.02 -28.03
CA LEU A 717 22.34 -46.72 -27.54
C LEU A 717 22.87 -47.83 -26.63
N VAL A 718 22.00 -48.36 -25.78
CA VAL A 718 22.34 -49.44 -24.87
C VAL A 718 22.51 -50.78 -25.62
N ALA A 719 21.63 -51.09 -26.57
CA ALA A 719 21.71 -52.30 -27.38
C ALA A 719 22.83 -52.28 -28.43
N GLY A 720 23.26 -51.10 -28.86
CA GLY A 720 24.40 -50.92 -29.76
C GLY A 720 25.76 -51.12 -29.08
N GLY A 721 25.84 -51.04 -27.75
CA GLY A 721 27.05 -51.25 -26.97
C GLY A 721 27.12 -52.62 -26.28
N ASN A 722 28.07 -52.80 -25.35
CA ASN A 722 28.24 -54.03 -24.56
C ASN A 722 27.57 -53.99 -23.17
N LEU A 723 26.83 -52.92 -22.86
CA LEU A 723 26.18 -52.72 -21.56
C LEU A 723 25.14 -53.80 -21.23
N ILE A 724 24.40 -54.29 -22.24
CA ILE A 724 23.40 -55.35 -22.07
C ILE A 724 24.05 -56.66 -21.66
N ASP A 725 25.18 -57.00 -22.28
CA ASP A 725 25.84 -58.29 -22.06
C ASP A 725 26.44 -58.35 -20.65
N MET A 726 26.87 -57.22 -20.09
CA MET A 726 27.29 -57.13 -18.69
C MET A 726 26.15 -57.35 -17.68
N ILE A 727 24.92 -56.96 -18.01
CA ILE A 727 23.77 -57.05 -17.09
C ILE A 727 23.14 -58.45 -17.11
N LYS A 728 23.29 -59.19 -18.22
CA LYS A 728 22.78 -60.57 -18.35
C LYS A 728 23.40 -61.57 -17.38
N ASP A 729 24.57 -61.29 -16.83
CA ASP A 729 25.28 -62.16 -15.87
C ASP A 729 24.63 -62.20 -14.47
N GLY A 730 23.52 -61.49 -14.25
CA GLY A 730 22.70 -61.60 -13.04
C GLY A 730 23.28 -60.91 -11.80
N LYS A 731 24.37 -60.14 -11.94
CA LYS A 731 24.96 -59.32 -10.86
C LYS A 731 24.61 -57.85 -11.06
N THR A 732 24.48 -57.11 -9.95
CA THR A 732 24.18 -55.68 -9.99
C THR A 732 25.35 -54.88 -10.53
N LEU A 733 25.07 -53.73 -11.16
CA LEU A 733 26.09 -52.83 -11.71
C LEU A 733 27.11 -52.38 -10.64
N ASP A 734 26.71 -52.37 -9.37
CA ASP A 734 27.58 -52.04 -8.22
C ASP A 734 28.63 -53.11 -7.90
N GLU A 735 28.37 -54.38 -8.23
CA GLU A 735 29.30 -55.49 -7.99
C GLU A 735 30.22 -55.72 -9.19
N GLN A 736 29.68 -55.67 -10.41
CA GLN A 736 30.40 -55.98 -11.65
C GLN A 736 31.03 -54.73 -12.31
N GLY A 737 30.62 -53.53 -11.89
CA GLY A 737 31.14 -52.26 -12.39
C GLY A 737 32.38 -51.72 -11.66
N LYS A 738 32.83 -52.34 -10.57
CA LYS A 738 34.06 -51.91 -9.89
C LYS A 738 35.28 -52.09 -10.80
N GLY A 739 36.00 -51.00 -11.07
CA GLY A 739 37.12 -50.97 -12.02
C GLY A 739 36.73 -50.86 -13.50
N MET A 740 35.46 -50.54 -13.80
CA MET A 740 34.98 -50.29 -15.16
C MET A 740 34.69 -48.80 -15.38
N LYS A 741 34.97 -48.31 -16.60
CA LYS A 741 34.60 -46.98 -17.07
C LYS A 741 33.65 -47.08 -18.27
N PHE A 742 32.65 -46.22 -18.28
CA PHE A 742 31.60 -46.16 -19.30
C PHE A 742 31.84 -44.99 -20.24
N TRP A 743 31.73 -45.23 -21.54
CA TRP A 743 31.94 -44.24 -22.59
C TRP A 743 30.87 -44.36 -23.67
N LEU A 744 30.56 -43.24 -24.35
CA LEU A 744 29.60 -43.17 -25.45
C LEU A 744 30.32 -42.86 -26.76
N GLY A 745 30.21 -43.76 -27.75
CA GLY A 745 30.74 -43.52 -29.08
C GLY A 745 30.70 -44.75 -29.99
N TRP A 746 31.61 -44.80 -30.97
CA TRP A 746 31.74 -45.92 -31.91
C TRP A 746 32.71 -46.97 -31.35
N GLY A 747 32.26 -48.22 -31.21
CA GLY A 747 33.08 -49.34 -30.73
C GLY A 747 32.82 -50.63 -31.50
N ARG A 748 33.71 -51.61 -31.36
CA ARG A 748 33.55 -52.96 -31.93
C ARG A 748 33.04 -53.92 -30.85
N VAL A 749 32.04 -54.73 -31.19
CA VAL A 749 31.46 -55.75 -30.29
C VAL A 749 31.77 -57.13 -30.84
N GLY A 750 32.57 -57.92 -30.12
CA GLY A 750 32.94 -59.31 -30.47
C GLY A 750 34.08 -59.85 -29.59
N ASP A 751 34.11 -61.17 -29.38
CA ASP A 751 35.20 -61.87 -28.71
C ASP A 751 36.54 -61.61 -29.42
N GLU A 752 37.64 -61.59 -28.67
CA GLU A 752 39.01 -61.22 -29.09
C GLU A 752 39.56 -61.98 -30.32
N GLU A 753 38.84 -63.00 -30.84
CA GLU A 753 39.25 -63.84 -31.97
C GLU A 753 38.53 -63.54 -33.31
N ASN A 754 37.54 -62.63 -33.37
CA ASN A 754 36.81 -62.32 -34.61
C ASN A 754 37.22 -60.95 -35.21
N GLU A 755 38.14 -60.95 -36.17
CA GLU A 755 38.63 -59.76 -36.89
C GLU A 755 37.55 -59.02 -37.73
N ASN A 756 36.34 -59.58 -37.88
CA ASN A 756 35.24 -59.04 -38.70
C ASN A 756 34.14 -58.30 -37.89
N GLY A 757 34.39 -57.89 -36.65
CA GLY A 757 33.40 -57.21 -35.81
C GLY A 757 32.87 -55.90 -36.41
N ALA A 758 31.56 -55.81 -36.67
CA ALA A 758 30.93 -54.60 -37.19
C ALA A 758 31.00 -53.46 -36.16
N SER A 759 31.41 -52.26 -36.60
CA SER A 759 31.40 -51.06 -35.76
C SER A 759 29.95 -50.68 -35.41
N ARG A 760 29.70 -50.44 -34.12
CA ARG A 760 28.39 -50.04 -33.57
C ARG A 760 28.52 -48.77 -32.74
N PHE A 761 27.50 -47.92 -32.76
CA PHE A 761 27.42 -46.74 -31.90
C PHE A 761 26.57 -47.06 -30.68
N GLY A 762 27.13 -46.84 -29.48
CA GLY A 762 26.44 -47.18 -28.25
C GLY A 762 27.24 -46.84 -27.00
N ILE A 763 26.74 -47.29 -25.85
CA ILE A 763 27.38 -47.14 -24.54
C ILE A 763 28.25 -48.37 -24.28
N PHE A 764 29.57 -48.14 -24.17
CA PHE A 764 30.56 -49.19 -23.92
C PHE A 764 31.11 -49.10 -22.50
N ALA A 765 31.25 -50.25 -21.86
CA ALA A 765 31.96 -50.43 -20.61
C ALA A 765 33.33 -51.06 -20.89
N ILE A 766 34.38 -50.42 -20.39
CA ILE A 766 35.78 -50.78 -20.61
C ILE A 766 36.45 -50.95 -19.24
N ARG A 767 37.31 -51.97 -19.07
CA ARG A 767 38.08 -52.13 -17.82
C ARG A 767 39.10 -51.00 -17.71
N GLU A 768 39.34 -50.54 -16.49
CA GLU A 768 40.26 -49.44 -16.22
C GLU A 768 41.70 -49.76 -16.68
N GLU A 769 42.07 -51.04 -16.70
CA GLU A 769 43.37 -51.55 -17.19
C GLU A 769 43.52 -51.48 -18.71
N ASP A 770 42.40 -51.52 -19.46
CA ASP A 770 42.38 -51.52 -20.93
C ASP A 770 42.22 -50.10 -21.52
N MET A 771 42.18 -49.07 -20.67
CA MET A 771 41.98 -47.68 -21.08
C MET A 771 43.21 -47.06 -21.75
N ASP A 772 44.41 -47.32 -21.23
CA ASP A 772 45.65 -46.70 -21.72
C ASP A 772 45.96 -47.10 -23.18
N ILE A 773 45.48 -48.27 -23.62
CA ILE A 773 45.65 -48.78 -24.99
C ILE A 773 44.63 -48.16 -25.96
N ARG A 774 43.50 -47.63 -25.45
CA ARG A 774 42.36 -47.15 -26.26
C ARG A 774 42.17 -45.63 -26.28
N GLU A 775 42.87 -44.87 -25.42
CA GLU A 775 42.84 -43.40 -25.49
C GLU A 775 43.39 -42.87 -26.84
N GLU A 776 44.39 -43.54 -27.44
CA GLU A 776 44.92 -43.19 -28.78
C GLU A 776 43.90 -43.41 -29.92
N ASP A 777 43.05 -44.44 -29.81
CA ASP A 777 41.97 -44.73 -30.79
C ASP A 777 40.73 -43.83 -30.59
N MET A 778 40.48 -43.38 -29.35
CA MET A 778 39.38 -42.46 -29.04
C MET A 778 39.64 -41.03 -29.55
N GLU A 779 40.90 -40.59 -29.65
CA GLU A 779 41.27 -39.29 -30.23
C GLU A 779 41.31 -39.32 -31.77
N THR A 780 41.70 -40.43 -32.39
CA THR A 780 41.88 -40.55 -33.86
C THR A 780 40.61 -40.92 -34.63
N GLY A 781 39.67 -41.66 -34.02
CA GLY A 781 38.42 -42.09 -34.68
C GLY A 781 37.40 -40.97 -34.97
N GLY A 782 37.69 -39.73 -34.56
CA GLY A 782 36.83 -38.56 -34.78
C GLY A 782 36.98 -37.90 -36.15
N GLU A 783 38.14 -38.01 -36.83
CA GLU A 783 38.48 -37.19 -38.00
C GLU A 783 38.39 -37.93 -39.36
N ASP A 784 38.57 -39.25 -39.42
CA ASP A 784 38.75 -39.95 -40.71
C ASP A 784 37.45 -40.25 -41.50
N GLY A 785 36.28 -39.86 -40.97
CA GLY A 785 34.99 -40.10 -41.61
C GLY A 785 34.31 -38.88 -42.23
N GLU A 786 34.80 -37.66 -41.99
CA GLU A 786 34.06 -36.41 -42.28
C GLU A 786 34.31 -35.85 -43.70
N ASN A 787 35.32 -36.35 -44.44
CA ASN A 787 35.74 -35.80 -45.74
C ASN A 787 35.39 -36.66 -46.97
N GLY A 788 34.33 -37.45 -46.90
CA GLY A 788 33.80 -38.19 -48.04
C GLY A 788 32.49 -37.60 -48.56
N LEU A 789 32.57 -36.74 -49.57
CA LEU A 789 31.48 -36.34 -50.47
C LEU A 789 30.58 -35.18 -49.99
N LEU A 790 31.07 -33.95 -50.14
CA LEU A 790 30.23 -32.79 -50.41
C LEU A 790 30.74 -32.04 -51.65
N ASP A 791 29.85 -32.03 -52.62
CA ASP A 791 29.86 -31.29 -53.88
C ASP A 791 30.14 -29.79 -53.65
N LYS A 792 30.95 -29.20 -54.53
CA LYS A 792 31.40 -27.81 -54.45
C LYS A 792 30.27 -26.86 -54.86
N GLY A 793 29.45 -26.44 -53.90
CA GLY A 793 28.51 -25.33 -54.03
C GLY A 793 28.94 -24.10 -53.25
N LYS A 794 29.62 -23.15 -53.91
CA LYS A 794 29.96 -21.81 -53.38
C LYS A 794 28.72 -21.06 -52.85
N VAL A 795 28.73 -20.66 -51.58
CA VAL A 795 28.11 -19.41 -51.10
C VAL A 795 28.99 -18.82 -49.99
N GLY A 796 29.34 -17.54 -50.13
CA GLY A 796 30.40 -16.85 -49.38
C GLY A 796 30.13 -16.72 -47.87
N GLY A 797 31.12 -17.11 -47.08
CA GLY A 797 31.19 -16.87 -45.65
C GLY A 797 31.89 -15.55 -45.34
N MET A 798 31.22 -14.72 -44.55
CA MET A 798 31.83 -13.64 -43.79
C MET A 798 31.40 -13.84 -42.33
N GLN A 799 32.14 -14.69 -41.62
CA GLN A 799 32.14 -14.74 -40.16
C GLN A 799 33.58 -14.55 -39.68
N VAL A 800 33.77 -13.37 -39.09
CA VAL A 800 35.02 -12.84 -38.55
C VAL A 800 35.42 -13.65 -37.32
N GLY A 801 36.68 -14.08 -37.30
CA GLY A 801 37.29 -14.82 -36.20
C GLY A 801 37.42 -13.97 -34.93
N TRP A 802 36.90 -14.50 -33.82
CA TRP A 802 37.03 -13.93 -32.47
C TRP A 802 37.41 -14.99 -31.41
N ARG A 803 38.03 -16.11 -31.79
CA ARG A 803 38.39 -17.21 -30.86
C ARG A 803 39.88 -17.39 -30.55
N ARG A 804 40.78 -16.53 -31.01
CA ARG A 804 42.21 -16.55 -30.61
C ARG A 804 42.70 -15.16 -30.27
N ARG A 805 42.41 -14.69 -29.06
CA ARG A 805 43.12 -13.64 -28.31
C ARG A 805 42.35 -13.44 -27.00
N LEU A 806 42.68 -14.18 -25.95
CA LEU A 806 42.37 -13.78 -24.57
C LEU A 806 43.07 -14.63 -23.49
N PHE A 807 43.82 -15.67 -23.85
CA PHE A 807 44.78 -16.30 -22.91
C PHE A 807 46.18 -16.22 -23.52
N GLY A 808 46.86 -15.11 -23.21
CA GLY A 808 48.31 -14.99 -23.37
C GLY A 808 49.00 -15.64 -22.17
N GLN A 809 50.10 -16.33 -22.46
CA GLN A 809 51.05 -16.86 -21.50
C GLN A 809 51.47 -15.82 -20.45
N GLY A 810 51.55 -16.27 -19.20
CA GLY A 810 52.07 -15.58 -18.03
C GLY A 810 51.99 -16.52 -16.85
#